data_AF-A0A5C3PEW2-F1
#
_entry.id   AF-A0A5C3PEW2-F1
#
_cell.length_a   1.000
_cell.length_b   1.000
_cell.length_c   1.000
_cell.angle_alpha   90.00
_cell.angle_beta   90.00
_cell.angle_gamma   90.00
#
_symmetry.space_group_name_H-M   'P 1'
#
loop_
_entity.id
_entity.type
_entity.pdbx_description
1 polymer ?
#
loop_
_entity_poly.entity_id
_entity_poly.type
_entity_poly.pdbx_seq_one_letter_code
_entity_poly.pdbx_strand_id
1 'polypeptide(L)'
;MPAAEPPQSTSSHMMKTTKRGRPFLKDTLDLFATLVVSLELTTNRQYFRTFPNSFTTDDAARNLASLKFSQSNRGPDPREPSRIVTTTTTTTFSMTRDMAKAMCQQFMDARLIENAADPGSNLFKERGVYVLTPKGLHVLERFMSKNGINGDHLAHVFSSQPICMKLLHLERRSVDDEIIVSHSAITALFRRFVGRSPNYPPEYMETMDDFQKYHERSKGVALMDVSEKATGKGSVVHKHCFAAVTALEWLCDFTSVIGREEAAEMAAQFVRFGLITLVSDKRKNNDSAIIFTVRGAAGGANSSISQHGEFRCTAKAIYRVTEEGRRLARWDMPDGARPSPNSSAANVSNAARTSEDHSLETTTAEGPAANDAKIHRRISMTEKMNANYEPDKKGAKESNTDRLKFIMEEPQLRALFREFLRSNFCEENLSFYLDVQDFKKSFSTTSSAIAANPPAARGKNTPGQLAMEKHHEALIQKAFVIYNTYLAPSSQSELNIDHGLRNELSGYLSDVIQSLTGKTFQGRVELEQANAFNATQLQTMIRLYERIQTHVFRLMATDSVPKFIKTPRFLALKVKLVEEDDGPLADFPLMNSTASTPSVPPGLSAGEEEVGGAYVTVSQRAAIQERAATTTTTTTTTTTTDR
;
A
#
# COMPACT_ATOMS: atom_id res chain seq x y z
N MET A 1 -48.50 -33.72 -7.13
CA MET A 1 -47.81 -33.10 -5.98
C MET A 1 -46.54 -32.47 -6.50
N PRO A 2 -46.34 -31.14 -6.42
CA PRO A 2 -45.01 -30.56 -6.58
C PRO A 2 -44.12 -31.00 -5.41
N ALA A 3 -42.82 -31.19 -5.65
CA ALA A 3 -41.90 -31.57 -4.59
C ALA A 3 -41.78 -30.43 -3.56
N ALA A 4 -41.84 -30.78 -2.27
CA ALA A 4 -41.67 -29.80 -1.21
C ALA A 4 -40.24 -29.23 -1.23
N GLU A 5 -40.12 -27.91 -1.24
CA GLU A 5 -38.82 -27.24 -1.07
C GLU A 5 -38.22 -27.62 0.28
N PRO A 6 -36.89 -27.83 0.38
CA PRO A 6 -36.24 -28.12 1.65
C PRO A 6 -36.40 -26.92 2.61
N PRO A 7 -36.60 -27.17 3.92
CA PRO A 7 -36.85 -26.10 4.88
C PRO A 7 -35.67 -25.12 4.94
N GLN A 8 -35.93 -23.86 4.59
CA GLN A 8 -34.95 -22.78 4.73
C GLN A 8 -34.66 -22.56 6.23
N SER A 9 -33.42 -22.81 6.63
CA SER A 9 -32.98 -22.61 8.02
C SER A 9 -32.90 -21.12 8.36
N THR A 10 -33.96 -20.57 8.95
CA THR A 10 -34.00 -19.17 9.40
C THR A 10 -33.28 -19.03 10.74
N SER A 11 -32.03 -18.53 10.72
CA SER A 11 -31.31 -18.11 11.92
C SER A 11 -31.47 -16.61 12.13
N SER A 12 -31.93 -16.18 13.30
CA SER A 12 -31.93 -14.77 13.70
C SER A 12 -30.66 -14.45 14.49
N HIS A 13 -29.86 -13.51 13.99
CA HIS A 13 -28.65 -13.05 14.66
C HIS A 13 -28.77 -11.54 14.93
N MET A 14 -28.63 -11.13 16.19
CA MET A 14 -28.64 -9.71 16.56
C MET A 14 -27.33 -9.04 16.14
N MET A 15 -27.40 -7.82 15.61
CA MET A 15 -26.21 -7.06 15.20
C MET A 15 -25.28 -6.83 16.39
N LYS A 16 -23.95 -6.96 16.19
CA LYS A 16 -23.00 -6.73 17.29
C LYS A 16 -22.95 -5.26 17.65
N THR A 17 -23.07 -4.97 18.95
CA THR A 17 -22.99 -3.61 19.49
C THR A 17 -21.85 -3.47 20.49
N THR A 18 -21.21 -2.31 20.46
CA THR A 18 -20.19 -1.86 21.41
C THR A 18 -20.79 -1.64 22.80
N LYS A 19 -19.94 -1.48 23.83
CA LYS A 19 -20.37 -1.13 25.20
C LYS A 19 -21.17 0.18 25.28
N ARG A 20 -21.03 1.09 24.29
CA ARG A 20 -21.82 2.34 24.16
C ARG A 20 -23.12 2.15 23.37
N GLY A 21 -23.52 0.91 23.04
CA GLY A 21 -24.73 0.60 22.27
C GLY A 21 -24.64 0.83 20.75
N ARG A 22 -23.55 1.42 20.25
CA ARG A 22 -23.31 1.63 18.80
C ARG A 22 -23.04 0.30 18.11
N PRO A 23 -23.61 0.01 16.93
CA PRO A 23 -23.21 -1.15 16.13
C PRO A 23 -21.73 -1.11 15.73
N PHE A 24 -21.14 -2.28 15.44
CA PHE A 24 -19.75 -2.38 14.99
C PHE A 24 -19.56 -1.68 13.64
N LEU A 25 -18.35 -1.16 13.35
CA LEU A 25 -18.02 -0.44 12.11
C LEU A 25 -18.43 -1.23 10.88
N LYS A 26 -18.01 -2.51 10.81
CA LYS A 26 -18.28 -3.36 9.64
C LYS A 26 -19.78 -3.48 9.37
N ASP A 27 -20.57 -3.79 10.40
CA ASP A 27 -22.01 -3.97 10.26
C ASP A 27 -22.71 -2.65 9.92
N THR A 28 -22.21 -1.52 10.43
CA THR A 28 -22.67 -0.16 10.08
C THR A 28 -22.42 0.16 8.61
N LEU A 29 -21.21 -0.11 8.09
CA LEU A 29 -20.86 0.16 6.69
C LEU A 29 -21.61 -0.78 5.72
N ASP A 30 -21.73 -2.07 6.06
CA ASP A 30 -22.44 -3.05 5.26
C ASP A 30 -23.95 -2.75 5.22
N LEU A 31 -24.57 -2.36 6.35
CA LEU A 31 -25.98 -1.93 6.38
C LEU A 31 -26.21 -0.64 5.58
N PHE A 32 -25.33 0.36 5.74
CA PHE A 32 -25.37 1.59 4.96
C PHE A 32 -25.33 1.31 3.45
N ALA A 33 -24.35 0.51 2.99
CA ALA A 33 -24.20 0.22 1.58
C ALA A 33 -25.37 -0.64 1.05
N THR A 34 -25.88 -1.58 1.85
CA THR A 34 -27.08 -2.36 1.51
C THR A 34 -28.31 -1.45 1.32
N LEU A 35 -28.54 -0.51 2.25
CA LEU A 35 -29.62 0.47 2.14
C LEU A 35 -29.49 1.33 0.88
N VAL A 36 -28.28 1.81 0.59
CA VAL A 36 -28.06 2.68 -0.57
C VAL A 36 -28.21 1.92 -1.89
N VAL A 37 -27.85 0.64 -1.95
CA VAL A 37 -28.11 -0.26 -3.10
C VAL A 37 -29.61 -0.55 -3.29
N SER A 38 -30.44 -0.44 -2.26
CA SER A 38 -31.89 -0.63 -2.36
C SER A 38 -32.69 0.67 -2.56
N LEU A 39 -32.03 1.83 -2.46
CA LEU A 39 -32.66 3.14 -2.62
C LEU A 39 -32.59 3.63 -4.07
N GLU A 40 -33.74 4.04 -4.60
CA GLU A 40 -33.81 4.81 -5.84
C GLU A 40 -33.42 6.28 -5.56
N LEU A 41 -32.14 6.61 -5.77
CA LEU A 41 -31.59 7.96 -5.59
C LEU A 41 -32.03 8.91 -6.71
N THR A 42 -33.27 9.38 -6.58
CA THR A 42 -33.97 10.26 -7.50
C THR A 42 -33.79 11.75 -7.13
N THR A 43 -34.56 12.63 -7.76
CA THR A 43 -34.51 14.08 -7.52
C THR A 43 -35.69 14.51 -6.66
N ASN A 44 -35.44 14.80 -5.38
CA ASN A 44 -36.47 15.27 -4.44
C ASN A 44 -36.62 16.79 -4.47
N ARG A 45 -37.83 17.29 -4.16
CA ARG A 45 -38.12 18.73 -4.05
C ARG A 45 -38.63 19.06 -2.66
N GLN A 46 -38.04 20.07 -2.02
CA GLN A 46 -38.45 20.55 -0.69
C GLN A 46 -38.28 22.07 -0.61
N TYR A 47 -39.28 22.79 -0.12
CA TYR A 47 -39.27 24.27 0.01
C TYR A 47 -38.77 25.00 -1.25
N PHE A 48 -39.33 24.64 -2.41
CA PHE A 48 -38.97 25.17 -3.74
C PHE A 48 -37.51 24.91 -4.21
N ARG A 49 -36.70 24.18 -3.42
CA ARG A 49 -35.39 23.68 -3.83
C ARG A 49 -35.50 22.27 -4.39
N THR A 50 -34.55 21.92 -5.26
CA THR A 50 -34.47 20.63 -5.94
C THR A 50 -33.13 19.98 -5.59
N PHE A 51 -33.16 18.73 -5.13
CA PHE A 51 -32.01 17.98 -4.62
C PHE A 51 -31.82 16.71 -5.46
N PRO A 52 -30.90 16.68 -6.44
CA PRO A 52 -30.60 15.47 -7.20
C PRO A 52 -29.97 14.39 -6.32
N ASN A 53 -30.02 13.13 -6.78
CA ASN A 53 -29.37 11.98 -6.15
C ASN A 53 -29.66 11.80 -4.65
N SER A 54 -30.89 12.11 -4.24
CA SER A 54 -31.27 12.21 -2.83
C SER A 54 -32.35 11.20 -2.44
N PHE A 55 -32.53 11.01 -1.14
CA PHE A 55 -33.61 10.20 -0.57
C PHE A 55 -34.23 10.91 0.64
N THR A 56 -35.47 10.56 0.98
CA THR A 56 -36.17 11.13 2.15
C THR A 56 -36.03 10.24 3.40
N THR A 57 -36.32 10.82 4.57
CA THR A 57 -36.50 10.04 5.82
C THR A 57 -37.46 8.86 5.65
N ASP A 58 -38.54 9.05 4.88
CA ASP A 58 -39.57 8.03 4.66
C ASP A 58 -39.08 6.89 3.77
N ASP A 59 -38.26 7.16 2.75
CA ASP A 59 -37.71 6.13 1.87
C ASP A 59 -36.67 5.26 2.58
N ALA A 60 -35.82 5.88 3.40
CA ALA A 60 -34.87 5.17 4.25
C ALA A 60 -35.60 4.28 5.28
N ALA A 61 -36.59 4.82 5.98
CA ALA A 61 -37.37 4.05 6.95
C ALA A 61 -38.16 2.90 6.31
N ARG A 62 -38.74 3.12 5.11
CA ARG A 62 -39.48 2.10 4.36
C ARG A 62 -38.57 0.96 3.90
N ASN A 63 -37.36 1.27 3.43
CA ASN A 63 -36.37 0.26 3.05
C ASN A 63 -35.88 -0.52 4.28
N LEU A 64 -35.42 0.18 5.32
CA LEU A 64 -34.87 -0.45 6.54
C LEU A 64 -35.88 -1.34 7.29
N ALA A 65 -37.19 -1.11 7.14
CA ALA A 65 -38.22 -1.94 7.75
C ALA A 65 -38.23 -3.40 7.25
N SER A 66 -37.77 -3.67 6.03
CA SER A 66 -37.76 -5.02 5.42
C SER A 66 -36.62 -5.21 4.41
N LEU A 67 -35.45 -4.63 4.70
CA LEU A 67 -34.28 -4.62 3.82
C LEU A 67 -33.73 -6.04 3.63
N LYS A 68 -33.63 -6.50 2.38
CA LYS A 68 -33.09 -7.83 2.04
C LYS A 68 -31.75 -7.69 1.31
N PHE A 69 -30.75 -8.41 1.81
CA PHE A 69 -29.43 -8.53 1.19
C PHE A 69 -29.16 -10.00 0.86
N SER A 70 -28.99 -10.32 -0.43
CA SER A 70 -28.69 -11.68 -0.88
C SER A 70 -27.24 -11.77 -1.37
N GLN A 71 -26.44 -12.59 -0.69
CA GLN A 71 -25.06 -12.90 -1.07
C GLN A 71 -24.97 -14.34 -1.60
N SER A 72 -24.57 -14.52 -2.86
CA SER A 72 -24.41 -15.84 -3.48
C SER A 72 -22.97 -16.35 -3.36
N ASN A 73 -22.75 -17.39 -2.56
CA ASN A 73 -21.47 -18.09 -2.46
C ASN A 73 -21.53 -19.39 -3.27
N ARG A 74 -20.57 -19.60 -4.19
CA ARG A 74 -20.45 -20.86 -4.95
C ARG A 74 -19.42 -21.77 -4.29
N GLY A 75 -19.81 -22.99 -3.96
CA GLY A 75 -18.93 -23.99 -3.35
C GLY A 75 -19.39 -25.42 -3.65
N PRO A 76 -18.55 -26.44 -3.36
CA PRO A 76 -18.96 -27.83 -3.49
C PRO A 76 -20.08 -28.17 -2.49
N ASP A 77 -21.04 -29.01 -2.89
CA ASP A 77 -22.10 -29.51 -2.01
C ASP A 77 -21.46 -30.26 -0.82
N PRO A 78 -21.83 -29.95 0.44
CA PRO A 78 -21.35 -30.69 1.62
C PRO A 78 -21.66 -32.20 1.59
N ARG A 79 -22.63 -32.64 0.78
CA ARG A 79 -23.02 -34.05 0.61
C ARG A 79 -22.45 -34.68 -0.67
N GLU A 80 -22.20 -33.89 -1.71
CA GLU A 80 -21.66 -34.34 -3.01
C GLU A 80 -20.56 -33.39 -3.51
N PRO A 81 -19.29 -33.57 -3.10
CA PRO A 81 -18.20 -32.62 -3.41
C PRO A 81 -17.89 -32.42 -4.90
N SER A 82 -18.44 -33.26 -5.79
CA SER A 82 -18.37 -33.12 -7.25
C SER A 82 -19.37 -32.11 -7.83
N ARG A 83 -20.40 -31.72 -7.06
CA ARG A 83 -21.46 -30.79 -7.49
C ARG A 83 -21.19 -29.40 -6.93
N ILE A 84 -21.10 -28.40 -7.80
CA ILE A 84 -21.03 -26.98 -7.38
C ILE A 84 -22.45 -26.50 -7.06
N VAL A 85 -22.67 -26.06 -5.83
CA VAL A 85 -23.91 -25.47 -5.33
C VAL A 85 -23.71 -23.96 -5.12
N THR A 86 -24.70 -23.18 -5.54
CA THR A 86 -24.75 -21.74 -5.23
C THR A 86 -25.59 -21.54 -3.97
N THR A 87 -24.93 -21.38 -2.83
CA THR A 87 -25.56 -21.05 -1.55
C THR A 87 -25.84 -19.56 -1.50
N THR A 88 -27.10 -19.16 -1.72
CA THR A 88 -27.53 -17.76 -1.59
C THR A 88 -27.98 -17.46 -0.17
N THR A 89 -27.08 -16.89 0.63
CA THR A 89 -27.39 -16.40 1.97
C THR A 89 -28.17 -15.09 1.85
N THR A 90 -29.45 -15.10 2.23
CA THR A 90 -30.27 -13.87 2.26
C THR A 90 -30.42 -13.37 3.70
N THR A 91 -29.69 -12.31 4.03
CA THR A 91 -29.82 -11.58 5.29
C THR A 91 -30.98 -10.59 5.16
N THR A 92 -32.00 -10.73 6.00
CA THR A 92 -33.09 -9.75 6.08
C THR A 92 -32.93 -8.92 7.36
N PHE A 93 -32.80 -7.61 7.21
CA PHE A 93 -32.89 -6.66 8.30
C PHE A 93 -34.34 -6.18 8.40
N SER A 94 -34.87 -6.16 9.62
CA SER A 94 -36.16 -5.53 9.92
C SER A 94 -36.00 -4.69 11.18
N MET A 95 -36.41 -3.43 11.12
CA MET A 95 -36.32 -2.50 12.23
C MET A 95 -37.47 -1.50 12.20
N THR A 96 -37.86 -0.97 13.36
CA THR A 96 -38.92 0.03 13.45
C THR A 96 -38.48 1.37 12.84
N ARG A 97 -39.42 2.29 12.57
CA ARG A 97 -39.12 3.64 12.08
C ARG A 97 -38.11 4.39 12.96
N ASP A 98 -38.22 4.25 14.28
CA ASP A 98 -37.32 4.92 15.22
C ASP A 98 -35.93 4.27 15.27
N MET A 99 -35.84 2.94 15.14
CA MET A 99 -34.56 2.26 14.95
C MET A 99 -33.91 2.65 13.61
N ALA A 100 -34.69 2.75 12.54
CA ALA A 100 -34.21 3.21 11.24
C ALA A 100 -33.66 4.63 11.30
N LYS A 101 -34.36 5.56 11.97
CA LYS A 101 -33.88 6.93 12.24
C LYS A 101 -32.60 6.93 13.07
N ALA A 102 -32.50 6.09 14.11
CA ALA A 102 -31.28 5.97 14.92
C ALA A 102 -30.09 5.43 14.09
N MET A 103 -30.31 4.48 13.18
CA MET A 103 -29.28 4.02 12.25
C MET A 103 -28.88 5.09 11.25
N CYS A 104 -29.83 5.85 10.68
CA CYS A 104 -29.51 6.96 9.81
C CYS A 104 -28.79 8.11 10.54
N GLN A 105 -29.05 8.33 11.82
CA GLN A 105 -28.26 9.23 12.67
C GLN A 105 -26.81 8.72 12.77
N GLN A 106 -26.57 7.42 13.02
CA GLN A 106 -25.21 6.86 12.99
C GLN A 106 -24.53 7.04 11.61
N PHE A 107 -25.28 6.97 10.50
CA PHE A 107 -24.73 7.25 9.17
C PHE A 107 -24.37 8.73 8.96
N MET A 108 -25.11 9.67 9.55
CA MET A 108 -24.75 11.10 9.58
C MET A 108 -23.52 11.34 10.47
N ASP A 109 -23.47 10.75 11.66
CA ASP A 109 -22.33 10.87 12.59
C ASP A 109 -21.05 10.29 11.97
N ALA A 110 -21.17 9.16 11.27
CA ALA A 110 -20.10 8.55 10.49
C ALA A 110 -19.73 9.34 9.21
N ARG A 111 -20.43 10.43 8.89
CA ARG A 111 -20.28 11.23 7.67
C ARG A 111 -20.38 10.39 6.38
N LEU A 112 -21.32 9.45 6.34
CA LEU A 112 -21.68 8.66 5.15
C LEU A 112 -22.80 9.31 4.34
N ILE A 113 -23.70 10.02 5.03
CA ILE A 113 -24.77 10.84 4.46
C ILE A 113 -24.77 12.23 5.11
N GLU A 114 -25.35 13.22 4.43
CA GLU A 114 -25.57 14.56 4.99
C GLU A 114 -26.92 15.15 4.56
N ASN A 115 -27.40 16.16 5.30
CA ASN A 115 -28.68 16.79 5.01
C ASN A 115 -28.54 17.77 3.83
N ALA A 116 -29.25 17.50 2.73
CA ALA A 116 -29.09 18.23 1.48
C ALA A 116 -29.57 19.69 1.57
N ALA A 117 -30.53 19.98 2.45
CA ALA A 117 -31.08 21.33 2.62
C ALA A 117 -30.30 22.18 3.65
N ASP A 118 -29.58 21.53 4.56
CA ASP A 118 -28.87 22.14 5.69
C ASP A 118 -27.62 21.31 6.05
N PRO A 119 -26.51 21.41 5.29
CA PRO A 119 -25.33 20.56 5.50
C PRO A 119 -24.64 20.75 6.87
N GLY A 120 -24.90 21.86 7.57
CA GLY A 120 -24.46 22.08 8.94
C GLY A 120 -25.25 21.29 9.99
N SER A 121 -26.42 20.75 9.64
CA SER A 121 -27.22 19.90 10.52
C SER A 121 -26.57 18.54 10.73
N ASN A 122 -26.24 18.24 11.98
CA ASN A 122 -25.76 16.91 12.39
C ASN A 122 -26.90 16.04 12.97
N LEU A 123 -28.17 16.46 12.82
CA LEU A 123 -29.35 15.75 13.33
C LEU A 123 -30.18 15.17 12.17
N PHE A 124 -30.50 13.88 12.26
CA PHE A 124 -31.40 13.21 11.34
C PHE A 124 -32.86 13.58 11.67
N LYS A 125 -33.41 14.53 10.90
CA LYS A 125 -34.74 15.10 11.04
C LYS A 125 -35.83 14.11 10.58
N GLU A 126 -37.00 14.15 11.24
CA GLU A 126 -38.20 13.35 10.90
C GLU A 126 -38.66 13.54 9.44
N ARG A 127 -38.44 14.73 8.87
CA ARG A 127 -38.73 15.08 7.48
C ARG A 127 -37.52 15.78 6.86
N GLY A 128 -36.49 15.01 6.53
CA GLY A 128 -35.28 15.48 5.85
C GLY A 128 -35.15 14.90 4.45
N VAL A 129 -34.37 15.59 3.62
CA VAL A 129 -33.82 15.10 2.35
C VAL A 129 -32.31 14.98 2.52
N TYR A 130 -31.75 13.84 2.13
CA TYR A 130 -30.35 13.50 2.36
C TYR A 130 -29.66 13.08 1.07
N VAL A 131 -28.36 13.35 1.01
CA VAL A 131 -27.45 12.93 -0.07
C VAL A 131 -26.30 12.13 0.52
N LEU A 132 -25.63 11.35 -0.33
CA LEU A 132 -24.42 10.62 0.06
C LEU A 132 -23.23 11.58 0.12
N THR A 133 -22.35 11.41 1.11
CA THR A 133 -21.08 12.13 1.12
C THR A 133 -20.06 11.44 0.18
N PRO A 134 -18.95 12.10 -0.17
CA PRO A 134 -17.84 11.46 -0.88
C PRO A 134 -17.27 10.23 -0.16
N LYS A 135 -17.32 10.20 1.18
CA LYS A 135 -16.95 9.01 1.99
C LYS A 135 -17.98 7.90 1.85
N GLY A 136 -19.27 8.25 1.89
CA GLY A 136 -20.37 7.31 1.62
C GLY A 136 -20.23 6.64 0.25
N LEU A 137 -19.94 7.42 -0.80
CA LEU A 137 -19.71 6.91 -2.15
C LEU A 137 -18.51 5.94 -2.24
N HIS A 138 -17.40 6.23 -1.55
CA HIS A 138 -16.25 5.32 -1.49
C HIS A 138 -16.58 4.00 -0.78
N VAL A 139 -17.31 4.05 0.33
CA VAL A 139 -17.76 2.86 1.06
C VAL A 139 -18.70 2.02 0.18
N LEU A 140 -19.63 2.67 -0.50
CA LEU A 140 -20.58 2.05 -1.42
C LEU A 140 -19.88 1.36 -2.60
N GLU A 141 -18.98 2.05 -3.30
CA GLU A 141 -18.19 1.47 -4.40
C GLU A 141 -17.45 0.21 -3.93
N ARG A 142 -16.72 0.30 -2.81
CA ARG A 142 -15.99 -0.84 -2.24
C ARG A 142 -16.91 -2.00 -1.89
N PHE A 143 -18.10 -1.72 -1.33
CA PHE A 143 -19.08 -2.76 -0.98
C PHE A 143 -19.67 -3.42 -2.23
N MET A 144 -20.01 -2.65 -3.25
CA MET A 144 -20.53 -3.16 -4.52
C MET A 144 -19.50 -4.06 -5.22
N SER A 145 -18.25 -3.57 -5.37
CA SER A 145 -17.16 -4.34 -5.98
C SER A 145 -16.86 -5.62 -5.21
N LYS A 146 -16.79 -5.56 -3.87
CA LYS A 146 -16.50 -6.73 -3.02
C LYS A 146 -17.58 -7.81 -3.08
N ASN A 147 -18.84 -7.43 -3.27
CA ASN A 147 -19.97 -8.36 -3.31
C ASN A 147 -20.47 -8.69 -4.73
N GLY A 148 -19.83 -8.17 -5.79
CA GLY A 148 -20.24 -8.38 -7.18
C GLY A 148 -21.61 -7.80 -7.53
N ILE A 149 -22.02 -6.71 -6.85
CA ILE A 149 -23.33 -6.10 -7.03
C ILE A 149 -23.33 -5.24 -8.29
N ASN A 150 -24.16 -5.59 -9.27
CA ASN A 150 -24.46 -4.65 -10.35
C ASN A 150 -25.41 -3.55 -9.84
N GLY A 151 -25.01 -2.30 -10.02
CA GLY A 151 -25.78 -1.11 -9.64
C GLY A 151 -25.77 -0.07 -10.75
N ASP A 152 -26.14 -0.48 -11.97
CA ASP A 152 -26.34 0.43 -13.12
C ASP A 152 -27.24 1.63 -12.77
N HIS A 153 -28.26 1.41 -11.93
CA HIS A 153 -29.16 2.46 -11.43
C HIS A 153 -28.50 3.52 -10.52
N LEU A 154 -27.23 3.32 -10.12
CA LEU A 154 -26.43 4.27 -9.34
C LEU A 154 -25.34 4.93 -10.19
N ALA A 155 -25.17 4.55 -11.46
CA ALA A 155 -24.09 5.05 -12.32
C ALA A 155 -24.08 6.59 -12.42
N HIS A 156 -25.26 7.22 -12.49
CA HIS A 156 -25.40 8.69 -12.50
C HIS A 156 -24.97 9.34 -11.19
N VAL A 157 -25.21 8.67 -10.04
CA VAL A 157 -24.81 9.16 -8.71
C VAL A 157 -23.29 9.24 -8.63
N PHE A 158 -22.60 8.19 -9.08
CA PHE A 158 -21.14 8.15 -9.11
C PHE A 158 -20.52 9.12 -10.11
N SER A 159 -21.15 9.39 -11.27
CA SER A 159 -20.61 10.30 -12.27
C SER A 159 -20.81 11.78 -11.96
N SER A 160 -21.81 12.12 -11.13
CA SER A 160 -22.22 13.53 -10.88
C SER A 160 -21.74 14.10 -9.54
N GLN A 161 -21.09 13.30 -8.68
CA GLN A 161 -20.63 13.72 -7.35
C GLN A 161 -19.17 13.31 -7.10
N PRO A 162 -18.39 14.09 -6.34
CA PRO A 162 -17.03 13.73 -5.97
C PRO A 162 -17.00 12.52 -5.03
N ILE A 163 -16.06 11.62 -5.26
CA ILE A 163 -15.85 10.40 -4.47
C ILE A 163 -14.57 10.54 -3.63
N CYS A 164 -14.56 10.02 -2.41
CA CYS A 164 -13.34 9.97 -1.60
C CYS A 164 -12.27 9.13 -2.31
N MET A 165 -11.20 9.78 -2.79
CA MET A 165 -10.10 9.12 -3.50
C MET A 165 -9.38 8.08 -2.63
N LYS A 166 -9.05 8.43 -1.39
CA LYS A 166 -8.16 7.68 -0.49
C LYS A 166 -8.68 7.75 0.93
N LEU A 167 -9.33 6.68 1.39
CA LEU A 167 -9.92 6.54 2.72
C LEU A 167 -8.97 5.75 3.63
N LEU A 168 -8.57 6.32 4.76
CA LEU A 168 -7.68 5.66 5.72
C LEU A 168 -8.48 4.84 6.74
N HIS A 169 -8.29 3.53 6.75
CA HIS A 169 -8.83 2.62 7.75
C HIS A 169 -7.87 2.47 8.92
N LEU A 170 -8.40 2.55 10.13
CA LEU A 170 -7.73 2.26 11.39
C LEU A 170 -8.20 0.88 11.86
N GLU A 171 -7.28 0.04 12.32
CA GLU A 171 -7.62 -1.28 12.83
C GLU A 171 -8.32 -1.19 14.18
N ARG A 172 -9.32 -2.06 14.38
CA ARG A 172 -10.20 -2.11 15.54
C ARG A 172 -10.12 -3.49 16.18
N ARG A 173 -10.29 -3.54 17.50
CA ARG A 173 -10.32 -4.81 18.24
C ARG A 173 -11.55 -5.63 17.91
N SER A 174 -11.39 -6.93 17.72
CA SER A 174 -12.49 -7.84 17.37
C SER A 174 -13.56 -7.99 18.47
N VAL A 175 -13.20 -7.67 19.72
CA VAL A 175 -14.04 -7.85 20.91
C VAL A 175 -14.96 -6.68 21.25
N ASP A 176 -14.53 -5.43 21.03
CA ASP A 176 -15.28 -4.23 21.41
C ASP A 176 -15.31 -3.11 20.35
N ASP A 177 -14.76 -3.35 19.15
CA ASP A 177 -14.72 -2.44 17.99
C ASP A 177 -14.00 -1.10 18.23
N GLU A 178 -13.27 -1.00 19.33
CA GLU A 178 -12.44 0.16 19.68
C GLU A 178 -11.17 0.21 18.83
N ILE A 179 -10.73 1.40 18.43
CA ILE A 179 -9.51 1.59 17.62
C ILE A 179 -8.26 1.17 18.39
N ILE A 180 -7.38 0.42 17.72
CA ILE A 180 -6.09 -0.01 18.29
C ILE A 180 -5.06 1.11 18.11
N VAL A 181 -4.81 1.85 19.19
CA VAL A 181 -3.86 2.98 19.20
C VAL A 181 -2.41 2.48 19.26
N SER A 182 -1.81 2.28 18.09
CA SER A 182 -0.37 1.99 17.94
C SER A 182 0.42 3.21 17.46
N HIS A 183 1.74 3.18 17.64
CA HIS A 183 2.62 4.25 17.16
C HIS A 183 2.61 4.39 15.63
N SER A 184 2.52 3.27 14.91
CA SER A 184 2.43 3.25 13.44
C SER A 184 1.09 3.82 12.96
N ALA A 185 -0.03 3.43 13.59
CA ALA A 185 -1.36 3.93 13.24
C ALA A 185 -1.47 5.45 13.44
N ILE A 186 -1.06 5.98 14.60
CA ILE A 186 -1.09 7.43 14.87
C ILE A 186 -0.14 8.19 13.92
N THR A 187 1.05 7.65 13.61
CA THR A 187 1.99 8.26 12.66
C THR A 187 1.42 8.32 11.24
N ALA A 188 0.79 7.23 10.77
CA ALA A 188 0.16 7.18 9.45
C ALA A 188 -1.05 8.11 9.36
N LEU A 189 -1.91 8.09 10.38
CA LEU A 189 -3.07 8.97 10.53
C LEU A 189 -2.65 10.44 10.53
N PHE A 190 -1.64 10.82 11.31
CA PHE A 190 -1.20 12.21 11.39
C PHE A 190 -0.60 12.71 10.07
N ARG A 191 0.22 11.91 9.37
CA ARG A 191 0.73 12.25 8.02
C ARG A 191 -0.39 12.46 7.01
N ARG A 192 -1.44 11.64 7.08
CA ARG A 192 -2.61 11.76 6.22
C ARG A 192 -3.42 13.01 6.58
N PHE A 193 -3.57 13.30 7.88
CA PHE A 193 -4.27 14.46 8.44
C PHE A 193 -3.64 15.80 8.07
N VAL A 194 -2.33 16.01 8.28
CA VAL A 194 -1.71 17.31 7.97
C VAL A 194 -1.31 17.46 6.50
N GLY A 195 -1.18 16.37 5.76
CA GLY A 195 -0.79 16.37 4.35
C GLY A 195 0.73 16.41 4.11
N ARG A 196 1.14 16.18 2.85
CA ARG A 196 2.56 16.19 2.43
C ARG A 196 3.21 17.58 2.52
N SER A 197 2.39 18.62 2.40
CA SER A 197 2.75 20.04 2.54
C SER A 197 1.66 20.74 3.35
N PRO A 198 1.96 21.89 3.98
CA PRO A 198 0.94 22.71 4.66
C PRO A 198 -0.21 23.06 3.70
N ASN A 199 -1.45 22.69 4.05
CA ASN A 199 -2.63 22.94 3.23
C ASN A 199 -3.32 24.26 3.61
N TYR A 200 -2.91 25.36 3.00
CA TYR A 200 -3.59 26.66 3.13
C TYR A 200 -4.67 26.77 2.04
N PRO A 201 -5.95 26.92 2.40
CA PRO A 201 -7.02 27.11 1.41
C PRO A 201 -6.77 28.35 0.53
N PRO A 202 -6.91 28.27 -0.80
CA PRO A 202 -6.84 29.43 -1.68
C PRO A 202 -8.01 30.38 -1.45
N GLU A 203 -7.78 31.68 -1.64
CA GLU A 203 -8.80 32.74 -1.45
C GLU A 203 -10.03 32.54 -2.36
N TYR A 204 -9.86 31.92 -3.52
CA TYR A 204 -10.91 31.61 -4.49
C TYR A 204 -11.59 30.24 -4.27
N MET A 205 -11.40 29.60 -3.10
CA MET A 205 -12.03 28.31 -2.77
C MET A 205 -13.55 28.35 -2.86
N GLU A 206 -14.21 29.47 -2.56
CA GLU A 206 -15.68 29.57 -2.63
C GLU A 206 -16.22 29.47 -4.07
N THR A 207 -15.47 29.97 -5.05
CA THR A 207 -15.84 29.98 -6.48
C THR A 207 -15.49 28.70 -7.23
N MET A 208 -14.71 27.80 -6.62
CA MET A 208 -14.39 26.47 -7.18
C MET A 208 -15.64 25.60 -7.33
N ASP A 209 -15.59 24.62 -8.22
CA ASP A 209 -16.59 23.54 -8.26
C ASP A 209 -16.44 22.57 -7.06
N ASP A 210 -17.44 21.72 -6.84
CA ASP A 210 -17.46 20.82 -5.67
C ASP A 210 -16.40 19.71 -5.74
N PHE A 211 -15.95 19.33 -6.94
CA PHE A 211 -14.85 18.37 -7.12
C PHE A 211 -13.51 18.99 -6.72
N GLN A 212 -13.25 20.23 -7.14
CA GLN A 212 -12.06 21.01 -6.77
C GLN A 212 -12.03 21.30 -5.27
N LYS A 213 -13.13 21.79 -4.69
CA LYS A 213 -13.27 22.00 -3.23
C LYS A 213 -12.94 20.75 -2.44
N TYR A 214 -13.47 19.60 -2.88
CA TYR A 214 -13.22 18.32 -2.25
C TYR A 214 -11.76 17.86 -2.42
N HIS A 215 -11.19 18.02 -3.61
CA HIS A 215 -9.79 17.69 -3.90
C HIS A 215 -8.83 18.49 -3.00
N GLU A 216 -9.01 19.82 -2.89
CA GLU A 216 -8.21 20.67 -2.00
C GLU A 216 -8.29 20.22 -0.54
N ARG A 217 -9.51 19.92 -0.05
CA ARG A 217 -9.72 19.41 1.31
C ARG A 217 -9.09 18.02 1.53
N SER A 218 -8.94 17.21 0.49
CA SER A 218 -8.32 15.87 0.55
C SER A 218 -6.80 15.87 0.71
N LYS A 219 -6.13 17.03 0.50
CA LYS A 219 -4.67 17.19 0.61
C LYS A 219 -4.20 17.17 2.07
N GLY A 220 -5.02 17.67 2.99
CA GLY A 220 -4.77 17.74 4.44
C GLY A 220 -5.76 18.69 5.13
N VAL A 221 -5.70 18.81 6.44
CA VAL A 221 -6.52 19.76 7.23
C VAL A 221 -6.24 21.20 6.79
N ALA A 222 -7.29 22.00 6.67
CA ALA A 222 -7.17 23.42 6.30
C ALA A 222 -6.41 24.19 7.40
N LEU A 223 -5.34 24.86 6.99
CA LEU A 223 -4.47 25.66 7.85
C LEU A 223 -4.71 27.17 7.68
N MET A 224 -4.44 27.90 8.76
CA MET A 224 -4.46 29.36 8.85
C MET A 224 -3.31 29.84 9.74
N ASP A 225 -2.93 31.11 9.60
CA ASP A 225 -1.99 31.77 10.51
C ASP A 225 -2.76 32.68 11.48
N VAL A 226 -2.42 32.63 12.77
CA VAL A 226 -3.21 33.26 13.84
C VAL A 226 -2.33 34.21 14.66
N SER A 227 -2.66 35.51 14.61
CA SER A 227 -2.01 36.53 15.42
C SER A 227 -2.64 36.62 16.82
N GLU A 228 -1.84 36.39 17.86
CA GLU A 228 -2.25 36.63 19.25
C GLU A 228 -1.53 37.86 19.83
N LYS A 229 -2.33 38.82 20.32
CA LYS A 229 -1.83 39.99 21.05
C LYS A 229 -1.56 39.57 22.49
N ALA A 230 -0.30 39.28 22.81
CA ALA A 230 0.11 39.06 24.19
C ALA A 230 -0.07 40.35 25.01
N THR A 231 -0.53 40.23 26.25
CA THR A 231 -0.65 41.36 27.17
C THR A 231 0.75 41.88 27.54
N GLY A 232 1.14 43.03 26.95
CA GLY A 232 2.40 43.72 27.27
C GLY A 232 3.63 43.30 26.44
N LYS A 233 3.48 42.40 25.46
CA LYS A 233 4.52 42.11 24.44
C LYS A 233 3.91 42.09 23.04
N GLY A 234 4.73 42.33 22.02
CA GLY A 234 4.29 42.46 20.63
C GLY A 234 3.48 41.25 20.12
N SER A 235 2.70 41.46 19.06
CA SER A 235 1.84 40.41 18.49
C SER A 235 2.66 39.20 18.05
N VAL A 236 2.34 38.01 18.58
CA VAL A 236 2.96 36.75 18.17
C VAL A 236 2.10 36.12 17.07
N VAL A 237 2.69 35.77 15.94
CA VAL A 237 1.99 35.06 14.86
C VAL A 237 2.29 33.57 14.96
N HIS A 238 1.25 32.79 15.25
CA HIS A 238 1.30 31.34 15.26
C HIS A 238 0.97 30.83 13.85
N LYS A 239 1.93 30.19 13.20
CA LYS A 239 1.73 29.58 11.88
C LYS A 239 1.18 28.15 11.98
N HIS A 240 0.60 27.68 10.88
CA HIS A 240 0.12 26.31 10.71
C HIS A 240 -0.93 25.92 11.78
N CYS A 241 -1.83 26.87 12.07
CA CYS A 241 -2.95 26.69 12.97
C CYS A 241 -4.17 26.10 12.25
N PHE A 242 -5.04 25.42 12.99
CA PHE A 242 -6.34 24.93 12.49
C PHE A 242 -7.37 24.96 13.61
N ALA A 243 -8.65 25.07 13.26
CA ALA A 243 -9.74 25.02 14.23
C ALA A 243 -10.03 23.58 14.65
N ALA A 244 -10.36 23.36 15.92
CA ALA A 244 -10.65 22.04 16.47
C ALA A 244 -11.80 21.34 15.72
N VAL A 245 -12.86 22.07 15.36
CA VAL A 245 -14.02 21.54 14.61
C VAL A 245 -13.60 21.04 13.23
N THR A 246 -12.85 21.84 12.48
CA THR A 246 -12.32 21.48 11.14
C THR A 246 -11.43 20.24 11.20
N ALA A 247 -10.67 20.05 12.28
CA ALA A 247 -9.88 18.84 12.47
C ALA A 247 -10.75 17.58 12.63
N LEU A 248 -11.83 17.66 13.42
CA LEU A 248 -12.75 16.53 13.60
C LEU A 248 -13.52 16.21 12.31
N GLU A 249 -13.99 17.21 11.60
CA GLU A 249 -14.67 17.05 10.30
C GLU A 249 -13.75 16.41 9.25
N TRP A 250 -12.46 16.79 9.23
CA TRP A 250 -11.48 16.14 8.36
C TRP A 250 -11.27 14.67 8.76
N LEU A 251 -11.09 14.39 10.05
CA LEU A 251 -10.91 13.01 10.55
C LEU A 251 -12.12 12.13 10.22
N CYS A 252 -13.35 12.63 10.37
CA CYS A 252 -14.54 11.90 9.97
C CYS A 252 -14.61 11.66 8.45
N ASP A 253 -14.26 12.63 7.61
CA ASP A 253 -14.50 12.52 6.16
C ASP A 253 -13.43 11.71 5.40
N PHE A 254 -12.19 11.64 5.91
CA PHE A 254 -11.08 10.98 5.23
C PHE A 254 -10.56 9.70 5.92
N THR A 255 -11.26 9.22 6.96
CA THR A 255 -10.89 8.00 7.70
C THR A 255 -12.09 7.09 8.05
N SER A 256 -11.83 5.90 8.57
CA SER A 256 -12.83 4.94 9.09
C SER A 256 -13.35 5.27 10.50
N VAL A 257 -13.13 6.49 10.98
CA VAL A 257 -13.70 7.00 12.24
C VAL A 257 -15.23 7.17 12.11
N ILE A 258 -15.94 6.88 13.21
CA ILE A 258 -17.39 6.97 13.38
C ILE A 258 -17.70 8.03 14.44
N GLY A 259 -18.14 9.21 14.00
CA GLY A 259 -18.59 10.27 14.89
C GLY A 259 -17.47 11.16 15.46
N ARG A 260 -17.90 12.30 16.00
CA ARG A 260 -17.02 13.35 16.53
C ARG A 260 -16.27 12.93 17.80
N GLU A 261 -16.83 12.01 18.61
CA GLU A 261 -16.18 11.50 19.83
C GLU A 261 -14.87 10.79 19.51
N GLU A 262 -14.93 9.79 18.63
CA GLU A 262 -13.78 8.99 18.24
C GLU A 262 -12.75 9.82 17.43
N ALA A 263 -13.21 10.78 16.63
CA ALA A 263 -12.34 11.78 16.01
C ALA A 263 -11.58 12.61 17.06
N ALA A 264 -12.25 13.02 18.14
CA ALA A 264 -11.65 13.81 19.22
C ALA A 264 -10.71 12.97 20.10
N GLU A 265 -11.02 11.70 20.33
CA GLU A 265 -10.11 10.74 20.95
C GLU A 265 -8.83 10.58 20.11
N MET A 266 -8.93 10.47 18.77
CA MET A 266 -7.74 10.45 17.88
C MET A 266 -6.97 11.79 17.90
N ALA A 267 -7.67 12.93 17.91
CA ALA A 267 -7.03 14.25 18.03
C ALA A 267 -6.31 14.43 19.38
N ALA A 268 -6.84 13.85 20.46
CA ALA A 268 -6.17 13.80 21.76
C ALA A 268 -4.92 12.91 21.74
N GLN A 269 -4.88 11.85 20.92
CA GLN A 269 -3.64 11.10 20.68
C GLN A 269 -2.58 11.95 19.96
N PHE A 270 -2.96 12.85 19.04
CA PHE A 270 -2.00 13.79 18.44
C PHE A 270 -1.40 14.75 19.48
N VAL A 271 -2.20 15.22 20.44
CA VAL A 271 -1.69 16.01 21.59
C VAL A 271 -0.75 15.16 22.44
N ARG A 272 -1.12 13.91 22.76
CA ARG A 272 -0.31 12.98 23.55
C ARG A 272 1.04 12.67 22.91
N PHE A 273 1.09 12.54 21.58
CA PHE A 273 2.34 12.29 20.84
C PHE A 273 3.17 13.57 20.64
N GLY A 274 2.68 14.73 21.13
CA GLY A 274 3.35 16.02 21.01
C GLY A 274 3.27 16.62 19.60
N LEU A 275 2.38 16.13 18.72
CA LEU A 275 2.29 16.50 17.30
C LEU A 275 1.48 17.78 17.04
N ILE A 276 0.54 18.08 17.94
CA ILE A 276 -0.25 19.31 17.93
C ILE A 276 -0.32 19.90 19.33
N THR A 277 -0.53 21.21 19.43
CA THR A 277 -0.70 21.90 20.72
C THR A 277 -1.76 23.00 20.63
N LEU A 278 -2.47 23.25 21.73
CA LEU A 278 -3.49 24.29 21.81
C LEU A 278 -2.80 25.66 21.80
N VAL A 279 -3.24 26.55 20.92
CA VAL A 279 -2.76 27.94 20.84
C VAL A 279 -3.72 28.87 21.57
N SER A 280 -5.01 28.82 21.21
CA SER A 280 -6.00 29.77 21.74
C SER A 280 -7.35 29.09 21.95
N ASP A 281 -8.06 29.52 22.99
CA ASP A 281 -9.36 28.98 23.41
C ASP A 281 -10.19 30.13 24.00
N LYS A 282 -10.57 31.09 23.14
CA LYS A 282 -11.20 32.38 23.51
C LYS A 282 -12.68 32.24 23.90
N ARG A 283 -12.95 31.39 24.90
CA ARG A 283 -14.26 31.25 25.52
C ARG A 283 -14.59 32.46 26.39
N LYS A 284 -15.89 32.77 26.50
CA LYS A 284 -16.39 33.65 27.57
C LYS A 284 -16.56 32.78 28.83
N ASN A 285 -16.49 33.35 30.03
CA ASN A 285 -16.45 32.61 31.31
C ASN A 285 -17.59 31.61 31.58
N ASN A 286 -18.66 31.58 30.77
CA ASN A 286 -19.81 30.69 30.93
C ASN A 286 -19.89 29.57 29.85
N ASP A 287 -18.88 29.45 28.98
CA ASP A 287 -18.85 28.50 27.85
C ASP A 287 -18.16 27.19 28.28
N SER A 288 -18.93 26.11 28.43
CA SER A 288 -18.40 24.80 28.81
C SER A 288 -17.58 24.21 27.65
N ALA A 289 -16.34 23.78 27.93
CA ALA A 289 -15.55 23.01 26.97
C ALA A 289 -15.80 21.52 27.15
N ILE A 290 -16.05 20.84 26.04
CA ILE A 290 -15.92 19.38 25.98
C ILE A 290 -14.43 19.07 25.82
N ILE A 291 -13.84 18.41 26.81
CA ILE A 291 -12.43 18.02 26.83
C ILE A 291 -12.35 16.50 26.74
N PHE A 292 -11.66 16.01 25.71
CA PHE A 292 -11.38 14.60 25.51
C PHE A 292 -9.98 14.30 26.03
N THR A 293 -9.89 13.50 27.10
CA THR A 293 -8.62 13.11 27.71
C THR A 293 -8.34 11.64 27.41
N VAL A 294 -7.22 11.37 26.75
CA VAL A 294 -6.73 10.01 26.48
C VAL A 294 -5.50 9.69 27.30
N ARG A 295 -5.30 8.41 27.62
CA ARG A 295 -4.14 7.91 28.36
C ARG A 295 -3.45 6.76 27.62
N GLY A 296 -2.18 6.55 27.92
CA GLY A 296 -1.42 5.38 27.48
C GLY A 296 0.02 5.42 28.00
N ALA A 297 0.85 4.44 27.61
CA ALA A 297 2.26 4.44 27.98
C ALA A 297 2.97 5.73 27.52
N ALA A 298 3.77 6.33 28.38
CA ALA A 298 4.76 7.32 27.94
C ALA A 298 5.81 6.65 27.05
N GLY A 299 6.44 7.43 26.18
CA GLY A 299 7.69 6.98 25.57
C GLY A 299 8.84 6.97 26.58
N GLY A 300 9.99 6.42 26.17
CA GLY A 300 11.23 6.52 26.96
C GLY A 300 11.73 7.95 27.13
N ALA A 301 12.79 8.15 27.90
CA ALA A 301 13.28 9.46 28.34
C ALA A 301 13.51 10.54 27.24
N ASN A 302 13.69 10.12 25.98
CA ASN A 302 13.93 11.01 24.83
C ASN A 302 12.71 11.12 23.88
N SER A 303 11.50 10.75 24.32
CA SER A 303 10.29 10.73 23.49
C SER A 303 9.35 11.91 23.78
N SER A 304 8.74 12.46 22.72
CA SER A 304 7.67 13.46 22.81
C SER A 304 6.33 12.90 23.33
N ILE A 305 6.22 11.58 23.49
CA ILE A 305 4.97 10.89 23.84
C ILE A 305 4.72 10.95 25.35
N SER A 306 3.75 11.77 25.75
CA SER A 306 3.28 11.88 27.13
C SER A 306 2.38 10.70 27.54
N GLN A 307 2.12 10.59 28.85
CA GLN A 307 1.15 9.62 29.38
C GLN A 307 -0.31 10.02 29.09
N HIS A 308 -0.58 11.32 28.95
CA HIS A 308 -1.92 11.89 28.79
C HIS A 308 -1.95 12.93 27.67
N GLY A 309 -3.02 12.94 26.87
CA GLY A 309 -3.30 13.98 25.89
C GLY A 309 -4.70 14.54 26.09
N GLU A 310 -4.84 15.86 26.00
CA GLU A 310 -6.11 16.56 26.19
C GLU A 310 -6.48 17.39 24.94
N PHE A 311 -7.60 17.02 24.31
CA PHE A 311 -8.14 17.75 23.17
C PHE A 311 -9.42 18.50 23.56
N ARG A 312 -9.44 19.82 23.37
CA ARG A 312 -10.59 20.68 23.63
C ARG A 312 -11.42 20.81 22.36
N CYS A 313 -12.57 20.16 22.35
CA CYS A 313 -13.56 20.31 21.28
C CYS A 313 -14.44 21.53 21.58
N THR A 314 -14.01 22.71 21.12
CA THR A 314 -14.82 23.94 21.18
C THR A 314 -14.76 24.66 19.83
N ALA A 315 -15.81 25.41 19.48
CA ALA A 315 -15.87 26.17 18.23
C ALA A 315 -14.79 27.28 18.12
N LYS A 316 -14.08 27.58 19.21
CA LYS A 316 -13.03 28.61 19.29
C LYS A 316 -11.65 28.05 19.67
N ALA A 317 -11.53 26.74 19.85
CA ALA A 317 -10.26 26.10 20.12
C ALA A 317 -9.44 26.05 18.83
N ILE A 318 -8.28 26.70 18.87
CA ILE A 318 -7.31 26.76 17.77
C ILE A 318 -6.09 25.97 18.22
N TYR A 319 -5.75 24.96 17.45
CA TYR A 319 -4.53 24.16 17.61
C TYR A 319 -3.50 24.59 16.56
N ARG A 320 -2.22 24.26 16.79
CA ARG A 320 -1.16 24.32 15.76
C ARG A 320 -0.43 22.99 15.66
N VAL A 321 0.12 22.71 14.49
CA VAL A 321 1.12 21.67 14.31
C VAL A 321 2.40 22.07 15.06
N THR A 322 2.96 21.17 15.87
CA THR A 322 4.22 21.40 16.57
C THR A 322 5.42 21.12 15.67
N GLU A 323 6.63 21.46 16.13
CA GLU A 323 7.86 21.11 15.44
C GLU A 323 8.07 19.59 15.30
N GLU A 324 7.69 18.80 16.31
CA GLU A 324 7.62 17.32 16.21
C GLU A 324 6.65 16.89 15.11
N GLY A 325 5.46 17.50 15.05
CA GLY A 325 4.48 17.27 14.00
C GLY A 325 5.03 17.56 12.60
N ARG A 326 5.68 18.72 12.40
CA ARG A 326 6.31 19.07 11.11
C ARG A 326 7.40 18.08 10.70
N ARG A 327 8.25 17.66 11.65
CA ARG A 327 9.31 16.66 11.42
C ARG A 327 8.73 15.31 11.01
N LEU A 328 7.67 14.86 11.70
CA LEU A 328 6.97 13.61 11.40
C LEU A 328 6.28 13.66 10.03
N ALA A 329 5.68 14.80 9.68
CA ALA A 329 5.07 15.10 8.38
C ALA A 329 6.10 15.32 7.24
N ARG A 330 7.37 15.56 7.58
CA ARG A 330 8.50 15.85 6.68
C ARG A 330 8.40 17.17 5.91
N TRP A 331 7.72 18.17 6.47
CA TRP A 331 7.58 19.49 5.83
C TRP A 331 8.93 20.23 5.71
N ASP A 332 9.80 20.08 6.70
CA ASP A 332 11.09 20.78 6.80
C ASP A 332 12.22 20.12 5.95
N MET A 333 11.89 19.12 5.10
CA MET A 333 12.82 18.60 4.10
C MET A 333 13.08 19.67 3.01
N PRO A 334 14.35 19.89 2.60
CA PRO A 334 14.67 20.81 1.50
C PRO A 334 13.90 20.48 0.23
N ASP A 335 13.49 21.51 -0.52
CA ASP A 335 12.93 21.30 -1.86
C ASP A 335 13.97 20.63 -2.76
N GLY A 336 13.61 19.47 -3.31
CA GLY A 336 14.53 18.51 -3.96
C GLY A 336 14.76 17.21 -3.16
N ALA A 337 14.64 17.22 -1.83
CA ALA A 337 14.63 16.01 -0.99
C ALA A 337 13.20 15.47 -0.72
N ARG A 338 12.18 16.23 -1.13
CA ARG A 338 10.77 15.82 -1.08
C ARG A 338 10.48 14.82 -2.20
N PRO A 339 9.93 13.63 -1.93
CA PRO A 339 9.46 12.75 -2.99
C PRO A 339 8.31 13.43 -3.74
N SER A 340 8.51 13.60 -5.05
CA SER A 340 7.55 14.06 -6.06
C SER A 340 6.21 13.30 -5.92
N PRO A 341 5.06 13.87 -6.37
CA PRO A 341 3.77 13.17 -6.34
C PRO A 341 3.82 11.74 -6.86
N ASN A 342 4.66 11.51 -7.89
CA ASN A 342 4.89 10.22 -8.56
C ASN A 342 6.23 9.54 -8.24
N SER A 343 7.10 10.06 -7.35
CA SER A 343 8.39 9.38 -7.08
C SER A 343 8.24 8.23 -6.06
N SER A 344 7.54 7.18 -6.49
CA SER A 344 8.07 5.81 -6.35
C SER A 344 9.06 5.48 -7.49
N ALA A 345 9.24 6.39 -8.45
CA ALA A 345 10.31 6.36 -9.46
C ALA A 345 11.15 7.67 -9.43
N ALA A 346 12.39 7.56 -8.95
CA ALA A 346 13.53 8.49 -9.13
C ALA A 346 14.75 7.87 -8.42
N ASN A 347 15.99 7.96 -8.87
CA ASN A 347 16.55 8.46 -10.13
C ASN A 347 17.96 7.85 -10.31
N VAL A 348 18.42 7.69 -11.56
CA VAL A 348 19.84 7.83 -11.88
C VAL A 348 19.94 8.91 -12.96
N SER A 349 20.86 9.85 -12.71
CA SER A 349 21.09 11.11 -13.42
C SER A 349 21.07 11.02 -14.95
N ASN A 350 20.52 12.07 -15.59
CA ASN A 350 20.85 12.43 -16.96
C ASN A 350 21.47 13.84 -16.96
N ALA A 351 22.65 14.00 -17.55
CA ALA A 351 23.31 15.29 -17.76
C ALA A 351 24.03 15.24 -19.12
N ALA A 352 23.72 16.18 -20.01
CA ALA A 352 23.95 16.05 -21.43
C ALA A 352 25.40 16.37 -21.88
N ARG A 353 25.78 15.79 -23.03
CA ARG A 353 26.66 16.42 -24.02
C ARG A 353 26.09 16.18 -25.42
N THR A 354 26.27 17.18 -26.29
CA THR A 354 25.60 17.40 -27.60
C THR A 354 26.58 17.24 -28.78
N SER A 355 26.16 17.62 -30.01
CA SER A 355 26.86 17.58 -31.32
C SER A 355 27.05 16.17 -31.93
N GLU A 356 26.51 15.82 -33.12
CA GLU A 356 26.79 16.29 -34.52
C GLU A 356 28.10 15.68 -35.08
N ASP A 357 28.25 15.22 -36.34
CA ASP A 357 27.33 14.97 -37.48
C ASP A 357 28.05 14.10 -38.58
N HIS A 358 27.33 13.72 -39.64
CA HIS A 358 27.77 13.46 -41.04
C HIS A 358 28.58 12.20 -41.48
N SER A 359 27.84 11.25 -42.09
CA SER A 359 27.98 10.64 -43.44
C SER A 359 29.33 10.19 -44.06
N LEU A 360 29.35 8.99 -44.68
CA LEU A 360 29.31 8.78 -46.16
C LEU A 360 29.36 7.29 -46.57
N GLU A 361 28.41 6.91 -47.45
CA GLU A 361 28.44 6.05 -48.67
C GLU A 361 29.53 4.95 -48.87
N THR A 362 29.23 3.78 -49.48
CA THR A 362 29.07 3.66 -50.95
C THR A 362 28.56 2.26 -51.41
N THR A 363 27.40 2.21 -52.12
CA THR A 363 26.90 1.34 -53.25
C THR A 363 27.25 -0.17 -53.38
N THR A 364 26.51 -1.08 -54.05
CA THR A 364 25.63 -1.03 -55.27
C THR A 364 24.56 -2.15 -55.35
N ALA A 365 23.39 -1.84 -55.97
CA ALA A 365 22.54 -2.64 -56.92
C ALA A 365 22.07 -4.10 -56.59
N GLU A 366 20.87 -4.59 -56.96
CA GLU A 366 19.71 -4.04 -57.71
C GLU A 366 18.39 -4.79 -57.38
N GLY A 367 17.21 -4.23 -57.73
CA GLY A 367 15.86 -4.72 -57.35
C GLY A 367 15.07 -5.45 -58.46
N PRO A 368 13.70 -5.42 -58.52
CA PRO A 368 12.78 -4.42 -57.92
C PRO A 368 11.45 -4.89 -57.26
N ALA A 369 10.88 -4.01 -56.41
CA ALA A 369 9.45 -3.75 -56.11
C ALA A 369 8.51 -4.87 -55.57
N ALA A 370 7.48 -4.67 -54.74
CA ALA A 370 6.96 -3.58 -53.89
C ALA A 370 5.73 -4.14 -53.12
N ASN A 371 5.22 -3.67 -51.97
CA ASN A 371 5.63 -2.72 -50.91
C ASN A 371 4.78 -3.02 -49.65
N ASP A 372 5.29 -2.82 -48.42
CA ASP A 372 4.71 -2.01 -47.31
C ASP A 372 5.52 -2.19 -46.00
N ALA A 373 5.63 -1.15 -45.18
CA ALA A 373 6.55 -1.10 -44.04
C ALA A 373 5.88 -1.46 -42.69
N LYS A 374 6.45 -2.42 -41.93
CA LYS A 374 5.98 -2.77 -40.58
C LYS A 374 7.03 -2.56 -39.50
N ILE A 375 6.65 -1.76 -38.51
CA ILE A 375 7.43 -1.39 -37.32
C ILE A 375 7.71 -2.64 -36.45
N HIS A 376 8.97 -2.81 -36.03
CA HIS A 376 9.39 -3.90 -35.14
C HIS A 376 8.79 -3.72 -33.73
N ARG A 377 7.69 -4.44 -33.44
CA ARG A 377 7.14 -4.54 -32.07
C ARG A 377 8.03 -5.43 -31.20
N ARG A 378 8.12 -5.09 -29.90
CA ARG A 378 8.55 -6.05 -28.87
C ARG A 378 7.57 -7.22 -28.84
N ILE A 379 8.10 -8.43 -28.98
CA ILE A 379 7.34 -9.68 -28.91
C ILE A 379 6.88 -9.92 -27.46
N SER A 380 5.62 -10.29 -27.28
CA SER A 380 5.00 -10.51 -25.96
C SER A 380 5.34 -11.90 -25.39
N MET A 381 5.37 -12.02 -24.06
CA MET A 381 5.63 -13.28 -23.32
C MET A 381 4.73 -14.46 -23.72
N THR A 382 3.55 -14.20 -24.29
CA THR A 382 2.54 -15.19 -24.67
C THR A 382 3.05 -16.24 -25.68
N GLU A 383 4.05 -15.92 -26.49
CA GLU A 383 4.51 -16.79 -27.60
C GLU A 383 5.48 -17.91 -27.14
N LYS A 384 5.94 -17.89 -25.87
CA LYS A 384 6.98 -18.79 -25.36
C LYS A 384 6.49 -20.04 -24.62
N MET A 385 5.18 -20.25 -24.51
CA MET A 385 4.59 -21.37 -23.75
C MET A 385 3.84 -22.42 -24.59
N ASN A 386 3.87 -22.34 -25.93
CA ASN A 386 3.07 -23.23 -26.79
C ASN A 386 3.89 -24.35 -27.48
N ALA A 387 5.04 -24.74 -26.92
CA ALA A 387 5.84 -25.87 -27.37
C ALA A 387 5.80 -27.00 -26.30
N ASN A 388 5.21 -28.13 -26.67
CA ASN A 388 4.94 -29.34 -25.87
C ASN A 388 3.87 -29.18 -24.77
N TYR A 389 2.60 -29.23 -25.18
CA TYR A 389 1.47 -29.53 -24.30
C TYR A 389 0.96 -30.96 -24.55
N GLU A 390 1.23 -31.87 -23.61
CA GLU A 390 0.56 -33.17 -23.47
C GLU A 390 -0.38 -33.05 -22.25
N PRO A 391 -1.72 -33.17 -22.42
CA PRO A 391 -2.65 -32.83 -21.35
C PRO A 391 -3.09 -34.04 -20.52
N ASP A 392 -2.42 -34.34 -19.40
CA ASP A 392 -3.13 -34.87 -18.21
C ASP A 392 -2.30 -34.90 -16.91
N LYS A 393 -2.75 -34.17 -15.87
CA LYS A 393 -2.92 -34.65 -14.47
C LYS A 393 -3.04 -33.54 -13.42
N LYS A 394 -4.05 -33.71 -12.57
CA LYS A 394 -4.38 -33.00 -11.32
C LYS A 394 -3.19 -32.42 -10.53
N GLY A 395 -3.29 -31.13 -10.21
CA GLY A 395 -2.92 -30.59 -8.89
C GLY A 395 -1.43 -30.53 -8.54
N ALA A 396 -0.62 -29.84 -9.34
CA ALA A 396 0.75 -29.50 -8.95
C ALA A 396 0.74 -28.51 -7.76
N LYS A 397 1.21 -28.95 -6.59
CA LYS A 397 1.66 -28.03 -5.54
C LYS A 397 2.89 -27.30 -6.07
N GLU A 398 2.70 -26.02 -6.41
CA GLU A 398 3.75 -25.05 -6.71
C GLU A 398 4.96 -25.22 -5.77
N SER A 399 6.14 -25.46 -6.33
CA SER A 399 7.33 -25.75 -5.52
C SER A 399 7.83 -24.49 -4.83
N ASN A 400 8.34 -24.63 -3.60
CA ASN A 400 8.98 -23.50 -2.91
C ASN A 400 10.20 -22.97 -3.68
N THR A 401 10.81 -23.80 -4.52
CA THR A 401 11.83 -23.43 -5.51
C THR A 401 11.35 -22.32 -6.44
N ASP A 402 10.15 -22.43 -7.00
CA ASP A 402 9.64 -21.48 -7.99
C ASP A 402 9.11 -20.21 -7.32
N ARG A 403 8.52 -20.36 -6.13
CA ARG A 403 8.20 -19.22 -5.24
C ARG A 403 9.42 -18.41 -4.87
N LEU A 404 10.55 -19.06 -4.59
CA LEU A 404 11.79 -18.34 -4.29
C LEU A 404 12.28 -17.56 -5.51
N LYS A 405 12.22 -18.10 -6.74
CA LYS A 405 12.56 -17.35 -7.96
C LYS A 405 11.71 -16.08 -8.06
N PHE A 406 10.38 -16.20 -7.94
CA PHE A 406 9.47 -15.07 -8.01
C PHE A 406 9.74 -14.01 -6.92
N ILE A 407 9.93 -14.43 -5.66
CA ILE A 407 10.34 -13.55 -4.55
C ILE A 407 11.66 -12.83 -4.86
N MET A 408 12.57 -13.48 -5.58
CA MET A 408 13.88 -12.95 -5.94
C MET A 408 13.89 -12.13 -7.24
N GLU A 409 12.85 -12.19 -8.05
CA GLU A 409 12.65 -11.33 -9.23
C GLU A 409 11.97 -10.02 -8.85
N GLU A 410 10.92 -10.09 -8.03
CA GLU A 410 10.14 -8.93 -7.59
C GLU A 410 10.88 -8.05 -6.56
N PRO A 411 11.24 -6.79 -6.86
CA PRO A 411 12.03 -5.96 -5.95
C PRO A 411 11.38 -5.73 -4.58
N GLN A 412 10.05 -5.63 -4.53
CA GLN A 412 9.29 -5.42 -3.31
C GLN A 412 9.29 -6.67 -2.41
N LEU A 413 9.10 -7.86 -3.01
CA LEU A 413 9.16 -9.14 -2.31
C LEU A 413 10.59 -9.47 -1.87
N ARG A 414 11.60 -9.18 -2.71
CA ARG A 414 13.01 -9.38 -2.39
C ARG A 414 13.43 -8.56 -1.17
N ALA A 415 13.01 -7.29 -1.09
CA ALA A 415 13.29 -6.43 0.07
C ALA A 415 12.60 -6.94 1.34
N LEU A 416 11.34 -7.40 1.24
CA LEU A 416 10.62 -7.95 2.38
C LEU A 416 11.18 -9.31 2.85
N PHE A 417 11.64 -10.14 1.92
CA PHE A 417 12.30 -11.42 2.22
C PHE A 417 13.66 -11.20 2.89
N ARG A 418 14.43 -10.19 2.46
CA ARG A 418 15.67 -9.78 3.12
C ARG A 418 15.45 -9.39 4.59
N GLU A 419 14.43 -8.59 4.87
CA GLU A 419 14.05 -8.21 6.24
C GLU A 419 13.66 -9.44 7.08
N PHE A 420 12.90 -10.38 6.49
CA PHE A 420 12.54 -11.63 7.16
C PHE A 420 13.76 -12.49 7.48
N LEU A 421 14.69 -12.67 6.54
CA LEU A 421 15.92 -13.43 6.81
C LEU A 421 16.77 -12.75 7.88
N ARG A 422 16.86 -11.42 7.88
CA ARG A 422 17.54 -10.65 8.94
C ARG A 422 16.94 -10.89 10.32
N SER A 423 15.61 -10.87 10.45
CA SER A 423 14.94 -11.15 11.73
C SER A 423 15.07 -12.61 12.19
N ASN A 424 15.44 -13.52 11.29
CA ASN A 424 15.70 -14.93 11.58
C ASN A 424 17.21 -15.25 11.63
N PHE A 425 18.08 -14.23 11.66
CA PHE A 425 19.55 -14.36 11.68
C PHE A 425 20.12 -15.23 10.56
N CYS A 426 19.58 -15.09 9.33
CA CYS A 426 20.01 -15.85 8.16
C CYS A 426 20.08 -15.03 6.84
N GLU A 427 20.32 -13.71 6.95
CA GLU A 427 20.42 -12.76 5.83
C GLU A 427 21.61 -13.01 4.89
N GLU A 428 22.67 -13.65 5.39
CA GLU A 428 23.88 -14.00 4.65
C GLU A 428 23.58 -14.87 3.42
N ASN A 429 22.57 -15.76 3.52
CA ASN A 429 22.17 -16.66 2.43
C ASN A 429 21.68 -15.90 1.18
N LEU A 430 20.87 -14.86 1.37
CA LEU A 430 20.37 -14.03 0.27
C LEU A 430 21.45 -13.07 -0.24
N SER A 431 22.28 -12.53 0.67
CA SER A 431 23.36 -11.61 0.30
C SER A 431 24.41 -12.32 -0.57
N PHE A 432 24.88 -13.50 -0.14
CA PHE A 432 25.77 -14.35 -0.93
C PHE A 432 25.19 -14.71 -2.31
N TYR A 433 23.91 -15.08 -2.38
CA TYR A 433 23.28 -15.42 -3.67
C TYR A 433 23.36 -14.24 -4.65
N LEU A 434 23.03 -13.03 -4.20
CA LEU A 434 23.02 -11.83 -5.04
C LEU A 434 24.45 -11.43 -5.45
N ASP A 435 25.42 -11.48 -4.53
CA ASP A 435 26.81 -11.13 -4.82
C ASP A 435 27.42 -12.07 -5.87
N VAL A 436 27.13 -13.38 -5.81
CA VAL A 436 27.52 -14.37 -6.83
C VAL A 436 26.80 -14.13 -8.16
N GLN A 437 25.52 -13.75 -8.15
CA GLN A 437 24.78 -13.42 -9.37
C GLN A 437 25.36 -12.19 -10.09
N ASP A 438 25.68 -11.13 -9.34
CA ASP A 438 26.31 -9.95 -9.89
C ASP A 438 27.76 -10.21 -10.31
N PHE A 439 28.52 -11.05 -9.59
CA PHE A 439 29.86 -11.45 -10.00
C PHE A 439 29.85 -12.20 -11.34
N LYS A 440 28.93 -13.16 -11.52
CA LYS A 440 28.71 -13.85 -12.81
C LYS A 440 28.40 -12.88 -13.95
N LYS A 441 27.53 -11.89 -13.71
CA LYS A 441 27.16 -10.87 -14.70
C LYS A 441 28.35 -9.98 -15.08
N SER A 442 29.15 -9.56 -14.11
CA SER A 442 30.38 -8.78 -14.36
C SER A 442 31.40 -9.61 -15.17
N PHE A 443 31.58 -10.89 -14.85
CA PHE A 443 32.50 -11.76 -15.57
C PHE A 443 32.07 -12.00 -17.02
N SER A 444 30.78 -12.33 -17.26
CA SER A 444 30.27 -12.59 -18.62
C SER A 444 30.35 -11.37 -19.55
N THR A 445 30.21 -10.16 -19.00
CA THR A 445 30.39 -8.89 -19.73
C THR A 445 31.84 -8.70 -20.19
N THR A 446 32.81 -9.32 -19.50
CA THR A 446 34.24 -9.22 -19.82
C THR A 446 34.67 -10.28 -20.82
N SER A 447 34.22 -11.53 -20.63
CA SER A 447 34.59 -12.65 -21.51
C SER A 447 34.08 -12.48 -22.94
N SER A 448 32.92 -11.85 -23.14
CA SER A 448 32.39 -11.54 -24.46
C SER A 448 33.18 -10.45 -25.19
N ALA A 449 33.71 -9.45 -24.47
CA ALA A 449 34.60 -8.43 -25.04
C ALA A 449 35.96 -9.01 -25.51
N ILE A 450 36.48 -10.03 -24.81
CA ILE A 450 37.72 -10.73 -25.18
C ILE A 450 37.52 -11.59 -26.45
N ALA A 451 36.35 -12.24 -26.61
CA ALA A 451 36.06 -13.08 -27.77
C ALA A 451 35.80 -12.29 -29.07
N ALA A 452 35.32 -11.04 -28.96
CA ALA A 452 35.01 -10.19 -30.11
C ALA A 452 36.23 -9.52 -30.76
N ASN A 453 37.37 -9.43 -30.06
CA ASN A 453 38.62 -8.85 -30.55
C ASN A 453 39.83 -9.68 -30.07
N PRO A 454 40.31 -10.66 -30.85
CA PRO A 454 41.59 -11.30 -30.55
C PRO A 454 42.73 -10.27 -30.62
N PRO A 455 43.74 -10.34 -29.73
CA PRO A 455 44.80 -9.35 -29.70
C PRO A 455 45.69 -9.44 -30.93
N ALA A 456 45.48 -8.52 -31.89
CA ALA A 456 46.45 -8.24 -32.94
C ALA A 456 47.77 -7.80 -32.28
N ALA A 457 48.86 -8.49 -32.62
CA ALA A 457 50.14 -8.29 -31.95
C ALA A 457 50.76 -6.91 -32.28
N ARG A 458 51.39 -6.31 -31.25
CA ARG A 458 52.25 -5.12 -31.25
C ARG A 458 51.55 -3.75 -31.18
N GLY A 459 51.81 -3.05 -30.07
CA GLY A 459 51.86 -1.57 -30.04
C GLY A 459 51.03 -0.92 -28.93
N LYS A 460 51.71 -0.52 -27.83
CA LYS A 460 51.28 0.37 -26.72
C LYS A 460 49.84 0.19 -26.19
N ASN A 461 49.75 -0.19 -24.91
CA ASN A 461 48.51 -0.33 -24.14
C ASN A 461 47.46 0.72 -24.51
N THR A 462 46.45 0.31 -25.27
CA THR A 462 45.34 1.21 -25.62
C THR A 462 44.52 1.51 -24.37
N PRO A 463 43.81 2.66 -24.29
CA PRO A 463 42.92 2.95 -23.16
C PRO A 463 41.90 1.83 -22.88
N GLY A 464 41.49 1.09 -23.92
CA GLY A 464 40.66 -0.10 -23.78
C GLY A 464 41.35 -1.28 -23.08
N GLN A 465 42.62 -1.57 -23.40
CA GLN A 465 43.38 -2.63 -22.72
C GLN A 465 43.59 -2.33 -21.23
N LEU A 466 43.94 -1.09 -20.88
CA LEU A 466 44.06 -0.66 -19.48
C LEU A 466 42.72 -0.75 -18.73
N ALA A 467 41.61 -0.43 -19.40
CA ALA A 467 40.28 -0.60 -18.82
C ALA A 467 39.91 -2.08 -18.60
N MET A 468 40.33 -2.98 -19.51
CA MET A 468 40.13 -4.43 -19.38
C MET A 468 40.99 -5.04 -18.27
N GLU A 469 42.26 -4.64 -18.13
CA GLU A 469 43.14 -5.07 -17.03
C GLU A 469 42.56 -4.65 -15.67
N LYS A 470 42.15 -3.38 -15.54
CA LYS A 470 41.50 -2.86 -14.33
C LYS A 470 40.17 -3.55 -14.02
N HIS A 471 39.40 -3.93 -15.04
CA HIS A 471 38.16 -4.68 -14.85
C HIS A 471 38.43 -6.13 -14.42
N HIS A 472 39.47 -6.78 -14.96
CA HIS A 472 39.92 -8.10 -14.52
C HIS A 472 40.36 -8.08 -13.06
N GLU A 473 41.16 -7.09 -12.64
CA GLU A 473 41.54 -6.87 -11.24
C GLU A 473 40.31 -6.72 -10.32
N ALA A 474 39.33 -5.89 -10.71
CA ALA A 474 38.10 -5.69 -9.96
C ALA A 474 37.24 -6.98 -9.83
N LEU A 475 37.22 -7.83 -10.87
CA LEU A 475 36.54 -9.12 -10.82
C LEU A 475 37.20 -10.08 -9.82
N ILE A 476 38.54 -10.12 -9.77
CA ILE A 476 39.27 -10.94 -8.81
C ILE A 476 39.01 -10.44 -7.39
N GLN A 477 39.13 -9.13 -7.15
CA GLN A 477 38.83 -8.53 -5.84
C GLN A 477 37.40 -8.89 -5.38
N LYS A 478 36.41 -8.83 -6.29
CA LYS A 478 35.03 -9.23 -6.00
C LYS A 478 34.91 -10.70 -5.59
N ALA A 479 35.63 -11.61 -6.26
CA ALA A 479 35.65 -13.01 -5.90
C ALA A 479 36.20 -13.24 -4.48
N PHE A 480 37.29 -12.58 -4.11
CA PHE A 480 37.86 -12.74 -2.76
C PHE A 480 37.08 -12.04 -1.65
N VAL A 481 36.38 -10.94 -1.94
CA VAL A 481 35.39 -10.37 -1.01
C VAL A 481 34.28 -11.39 -0.73
N ILE A 482 33.72 -12.02 -1.77
CA ILE A 482 32.70 -13.08 -1.59
C ILE A 482 33.24 -14.24 -0.74
N TYR A 483 34.48 -14.69 -1.00
CA TYR A 483 35.10 -15.73 -0.18
C TYR A 483 35.26 -15.31 1.29
N ASN A 484 35.93 -14.19 1.54
CA ASN A 484 36.29 -13.74 2.89
C ASN A 484 35.07 -13.34 3.74
N THR A 485 33.98 -12.88 3.12
CA THR A 485 32.74 -12.50 3.83
C THR A 485 31.86 -13.69 4.20
N TYR A 486 31.77 -14.71 3.33
CA TYR A 486 30.74 -15.76 3.46
C TYR A 486 31.27 -17.20 3.60
N LEU A 487 32.49 -17.48 3.15
CA LEU A 487 32.98 -18.86 2.96
C LEU A 487 34.24 -19.16 3.77
N ALA A 488 35.06 -18.14 4.07
CA ALA A 488 36.21 -18.25 4.95
C ALA A 488 35.80 -18.70 6.36
N PRO A 489 36.57 -19.58 7.02
CA PRO A 489 36.29 -19.99 8.40
C PRO A 489 36.25 -18.79 9.36
N SER A 490 35.31 -18.83 10.30
CA SER A 490 35.09 -17.76 11.29
C SER A 490 34.84 -16.40 10.64
N SER A 491 34.10 -16.38 9.53
CA SER A 491 33.57 -15.14 8.94
C SER A 491 32.28 -14.72 9.65
N GLN A 492 32.01 -13.41 9.76
CA GLN A 492 30.83 -12.91 10.50
C GLN A 492 29.50 -13.25 9.80
N SER A 493 29.55 -13.66 8.54
CA SER A 493 28.40 -14.06 7.72
C SER A 493 28.63 -15.45 7.10
N GLU A 494 29.30 -16.32 7.85
CA GLU A 494 29.68 -17.67 7.41
C GLU A 494 28.45 -18.52 7.04
N LEU A 495 28.42 -19.04 5.81
CA LEU A 495 27.29 -19.83 5.33
C LEU A 495 27.24 -21.24 5.94
N ASN A 496 26.03 -21.65 6.30
CA ASN A 496 25.70 -23.03 6.62
C ASN A 496 25.61 -23.86 5.32
N ILE A 497 26.76 -24.32 4.83
CA ILE A 497 26.89 -25.14 3.61
C ILE A 497 27.52 -26.49 3.94
N ASP A 498 27.16 -27.51 3.15
CA ASP A 498 27.71 -28.86 3.28
C ASP A 498 29.25 -28.91 3.33
N HIS A 499 29.79 -29.75 4.21
CA HIS A 499 31.23 -29.90 4.43
C HIS A 499 32.01 -30.32 3.17
N GLY A 500 31.39 -31.10 2.27
CA GLY A 500 32.01 -31.49 1.00
C GLY A 500 32.26 -30.30 0.08
N LEU A 501 31.25 -29.43 -0.11
CA LEU A 501 31.39 -28.20 -0.91
C LEU A 501 32.42 -27.23 -0.31
N ARG A 502 32.45 -27.12 1.02
CA ARG A 502 33.41 -26.28 1.76
C ARG A 502 34.85 -26.79 1.60
N ASN A 503 35.06 -28.10 1.72
CA ASN A 503 36.36 -28.74 1.54
C ASN A 503 36.85 -28.64 0.08
N GLU A 504 35.97 -28.82 -0.90
CA GLU A 504 36.30 -28.69 -2.32
C GLU A 504 36.78 -27.28 -2.67
N LEU A 505 36.06 -26.24 -2.23
CA LEU A 505 36.48 -24.86 -2.45
C LEU A 505 37.80 -24.52 -1.73
N SER A 506 37.96 -25.00 -0.50
CA SER A 506 39.16 -24.73 0.31
C SER A 506 40.39 -25.43 -0.26
N GLY A 507 40.24 -26.66 -0.76
CA GLY A 507 41.28 -27.39 -1.49
C GLY A 507 41.67 -26.67 -2.77
N TYR A 508 40.69 -26.31 -3.60
CA TYR A 508 40.95 -25.56 -4.84
C TYR A 508 41.70 -24.24 -4.61
N LEU A 509 41.29 -23.45 -3.61
CA LEU A 509 42.00 -22.22 -3.25
C LEU A 509 43.40 -22.49 -2.68
N SER A 510 43.58 -23.57 -1.93
CA SER A 510 44.89 -23.99 -1.44
C SER A 510 45.85 -24.31 -2.58
N ASP A 511 45.42 -25.16 -3.53
CA ASP A 511 46.23 -25.57 -4.68
C ASP A 511 46.63 -24.37 -5.55
N VAL A 512 45.68 -23.47 -5.83
CA VAL A 512 45.94 -22.28 -6.66
C VAL A 512 46.84 -21.28 -5.94
N ILE A 513 46.61 -20.99 -4.66
CA ILE A 513 47.44 -20.04 -3.90
C ILE A 513 48.85 -20.59 -3.68
N GLN A 514 48.99 -21.89 -3.41
CA GLN A 514 50.30 -22.55 -3.32
C GLN A 514 51.02 -22.52 -4.67
N SER A 515 50.33 -22.76 -5.78
CA SER A 515 50.90 -22.69 -7.14
C SER A 515 51.31 -21.28 -7.57
N LEU A 516 50.63 -20.23 -7.08
CA LEU A 516 50.90 -18.83 -7.46
C LEU A 516 51.88 -18.11 -6.53
N THR A 517 51.88 -18.44 -5.24
CA THR A 517 52.63 -17.69 -4.20
C THR A 517 53.68 -18.51 -3.46
N GLY A 518 53.66 -19.85 -3.59
CA GLY A 518 54.48 -20.77 -2.82
C GLY A 518 54.14 -20.86 -1.33
N LYS A 519 53.18 -20.07 -0.83
CA LYS A 519 52.73 -20.07 0.57
C LYS A 519 51.59 -21.06 0.79
N THR A 520 51.52 -21.62 2.00
CA THR A 520 50.38 -22.44 2.43
C THR A 520 49.17 -21.57 2.72
N PHE A 521 48.00 -22.00 2.27
CA PHE A 521 46.75 -21.26 2.45
C PHE A 521 46.27 -21.31 3.91
N GLN A 522 46.10 -20.14 4.53
CA GLN A 522 45.72 -20.01 5.95
C GLN A 522 44.21 -19.77 6.15
N GLY A 523 43.37 -20.18 5.18
CA GLY A 523 41.89 -20.08 5.28
C GLY A 523 41.30 -18.70 4.99
N ARG A 524 42.13 -17.66 4.81
CA ARG A 524 41.74 -16.33 4.31
C ARG A 524 42.66 -15.90 3.18
N VAL A 525 42.12 -15.14 2.22
CA VAL A 525 42.91 -14.62 1.09
C VAL A 525 43.26 -13.16 1.33
N GLU A 526 44.54 -12.82 1.24
CA GLU A 526 45.04 -11.44 1.34
C GLU A 526 44.95 -10.72 -0.02
N LEU A 527 44.77 -9.40 0.02
CA LEU A 527 44.54 -8.59 -1.18
C LEU A 527 45.75 -8.55 -2.13
N GLU A 528 46.97 -8.67 -1.62
CA GLU A 528 48.20 -8.77 -2.44
C GLU A 528 48.26 -10.07 -3.26
N GLN A 529 47.65 -11.15 -2.76
CA GLN A 529 47.61 -12.46 -3.41
C GLN A 529 46.54 -12.49 -4.53
N ALA A 530 45.64 -11.49 -4.56
CA ALA A 530 44.57 -11.42 -5.55
C ALA A 530 45.11 -11.19 -6.96
N ASN A 531 46.10 -10.31 -7.14
CA ASN A 531 46.51 -9.83 -8.47
C ASN A 531 47.22 -10.91 -9.33
N ALA A 532 47.42 -12.12 -8.81
CA ALA A 532 47.98 -13.26 -9.53
C ALA A 532 46.94 -14.18 -10.21
N PHE A 533 45.63 -14.01 -9.96
CA PHE A 533 44.61 -14.91 -10.52
C PHE A 533 44.29 -14.63 -12.00
N ASN A 534 44.31 -15.68 -12.81
CA ASN A 534 43.98 -15.62 -14.23
C ASN A 534 42.48 -15.90 -14.50
N ALA A 535 42.03 -15.64 -15.72
CA ALA A 535 40.62 -15.77 -16.10
C ALA A 535 40.09 -17.22 -16.02
N THR A 536 40.91 -18.25 -16.22
CA THR A 536 40.48 -19.66 -16.15
C THR A 536 40.36 -20.15 -14.70
N GLN A 537 41.21 -19.67 -13.80
CA GLN A 537 41.05 -19.86 -12.36
C GLN A 537 39.76 -19.19 -11.86
N LEU A 538 39.53 -17.95 -12.27
CA LEU A 538 38.33 -17.19 -11.91
C LEU A 538 37.03 -17.86 -12.44
N GLN A 539 37.05 -18.37 -13.68
CA GLN A 539 35.97 -19.19 -14.24
C GLN A 539 35.71 -20.47 -13.44
N THR A 540 36.74 -21.06 -12.83
CA THR A 540 36.60 -22.25 -11.99
C THR A 540 36.02 -21.89 -10.62
N MET A 541 36.44 -20.78 -10.01
CA MET A 541 35.81 -20.22 -8.81
C MET A 541 34.32 -19.93 -9.02
N ILE A 542 33.94 -19.38 -10.18
CA ILE A 542 32.53 -19.15 -10.54
C ILE A 542 31.72 -20.46 -10.49
N ARG A 543 32.22 -21.56 -11.05
CA ARG A 543 31.52 -22.87 -11.02
C ARG A 543 31.35 -23.41 -9.59
N LEU A 544 32.33 -23.20 -8.72
CA LEU A 544 32.23 -23.58 -7.31
C LEU A 544 31.19 -22.72 -6.59
N TYR A 545 31.21 -21.40 -6.81
CA TYR A 545 30.19 -20.49 -6.27
C TYR A 545 28.79 -20.78 -6.82
N GLU A 546 28.62 -21.19 -8.07
CA GLU A 546 27.33 -21.62 -8.62
C GLU A 546 26.76 -22.86 -7.93
N ARG A 547 27.62 -23.83 -7.60
CA ARG A 547 27.21 -25.02 -6.85
C ARG A 547 26.81 -24.68 -5.42
N ILE A 548 27.54 -23.79 -4.75
CA ILE A 548 27.19 -23.28 -3.43
C ILE A 548 25.90 -22.44 -3.50
N GLN A 549 25.77 -21.53 -4.47
CA GLN A 549 24.57 -20.73 -4.74
C GLN A 549 23.33 -21.61 -4.94
N THR A 550 23.48 -22.74 -5.65
CA THR A 550 22.42 -23.74 -5.85
C THR A 550 22.06 -24.52 -4.57
N HIS A 551 23.01 -24.70 -3.65
CA HIS A 551 22.75 -25.28 -2.33
C HIS A 551 22.03 -24.28 -1.42
N VAL A 552 22.55 -23.05 -1.31
CA VAL A 552 21.98 -21.95 -0.50
C VAL A 552 20.57 -21.57 -0.98
N PHE A 553 20.32 -21.58 -2.29
CA PHE A 553 18.98 -21.39 -2.85
C PHE A 553 18.01 -22.49 -2.39
N ARG A 554 18.41 -23.76 -2.41
CA ARG A 554 17.58 -24.88 -1.91
C ARG A 554 17.35 -24.80 -0.41
N LEU A 555 18.35 -24.36 0.36
CA LEU A 555 18.22 -24.12 1.81
C LEU A 555 17.15 -23.05 2.09
N MET A 556 17.25 -21.88 1.45
CA MET A 556 16.24 -20.82 1.58
C MET A 556 14.84 -21.27 1.11
N ALA A 557 14.75 -22.01 0.00
CA ALA A 557 13.49 -22.53 -0.53
C ALA A 557 12.84 -23.57 0.42
N THR A 558 13.64 -24.37 1.13
CA THR A 558 13.12 -25.42 2.03
C THR A 558 12.76 -24.85 3.40
N ASP A 559 13.64 -24.03 3.99
CA ASP A 559 13.56 -23.69 5.42
C ASP A 559 13.02 -22.29 5.70
N SER A 560 13.18 -21.35 4.76
CA SER A 560 12.82 -19.94 4.91
C SER A 560 11.51 -19.61 4.20
N VAL A 561 11.35 -20.03 2.94
CA VAL A 561 10.15 -19.70 2.13
C VAL A 561 8.83 -20.18 2.77
N PRO A 562 8.69 -21.42 3.28
CA PRO A 562 7.42 -21.88 3.88
C PRO A 562 7.01 -21.14 5.16
N LYS A 563 7.96 -20.48 5.82
CA LYS A 563 7.73 -19.60 6.98
C LYS A 563 7.42 -18.18 6.49
N PHE A 564 8.21 -17.66 5.56
CA PHE A 564 8.05 -16.33 4.97
C PHE A 564 6.66 -16.12 4.34
N ILE A 565 6.17 -17.08 3.55
CA ILE A 565 4.87 -16.96 2.87
C ILE A 565 3.66 -16.94 3.83
N LYS A 566 3.87 -17.32 5.09
CA LYS A 566 2.86 -17.25 6.17
C LYS A 566 2.94 -15.96 6.97
N THR A 567 3.95 -15.12 6.73
CA THR A 567 4.07 -13.86 7.48
C THR A 567 2.95 -12.89 7.08
N PRO A 568 2.33 -12.17 8.04
CA PRO A 568 1.28 -11.20 7.73
C PRO A 568 1.72 -10.14 6.72
N ARG A 569 3.01 -9.74 6.75
CA ARG A 569 3.58 -8.78 5.78
C ARG A 569 3.61 -9.34 4.36
N PHE A 570 4.00 -10.61 4.16
CA PHE A 570 3.98 -11.22 2.83
C PHE A 570 2.54 -11.35 2.31
N LEU A 571 1.60 -11.80 3.16
CA LEU A 571 0.20 -11.93 2.76
C LEU A 571 -0.41 -10.57 2.38
N ALA A 572 -0.16 -9.52 3.17
CA ALA A 572 -0.62 -8.17 2.87
C ALA A 572 0.00 -7.57 1.60
N LEU A 573 1.27 -7.88 1.29
CA LEU A 573 1.91 -7.45 0.05
C LEU A 573 1.44 -8.28 -1.16
N LYS A 574 1.21 -9.59 -0.99
CA LYS A 574 0.65 -10.45 -2.05
C LYS A 574 -0.73 -9.98 -2.49
N VAL A 575 -1.61 -9.61 -1.54
CA VAL A 575 -2.94 -9.05 -1.89
C VAL A 575 -2.79 -7.80 -2.76
N LYS A 576 -1.88 -6.88 -2.42
CA LYS A 576 -1.63 -5.67 -3.22
C LYS A 576 -1.07 -5.96 -4.62
N LEU A 577 -0.11 -6.89 -4.73
CA LEU A 577 0.48 -7.24 -6.03
C LEU A 577 -0.55 -7.94 -6.96
N VAL A 578 -1.48 -8.71 -6.40
CA VAL A 578 -2.60 -9.32 -7.15
C VAL A 578 -3.68 -8.28 -7.52
N GLU A 579 -3.79 -7.17 -6.79
CA GLU A 579 -4.69 -6.05 -7.12
C GLU A 579 -4.09 -5.07 -8.15
N GLU A 580 -2.81 -5.21 -8.53
CA GLU A 580 -2.10 -4.31 -9.47
C GLU A 580 -1.86 -4.91 -10.89
N ASP A 581 -2.02 -6.22 -11.10
CA ASP A 581 -1.78 -6.91 -12.38
C ASP A 581 -3.02 -7.70 -12.86
N ASP A 582 -3.86 -7.07 -13.68
CA ASP A 582 -5.09 -7.65 -14.24
C ASP A 582 -4.87 -8.08 -15.70
N GLY A 583 -4.32 -9.29 -15.88
CA GLY A 583 -4.03 -9.93 -17.17
C GLY A 583 -4.24 -11.46 -17.09
N PRO A 584 -4.76 -12.13 -18.14
CA PRO A 584 -5.54 -13.36 -17.93
C PRO A 584 -4.69 -14.64 -17.82
N LEU A 585 -4.25 -14.99 -16.61
CA LEU A 585 -3.84 -16.36 -16.26
C LEU A 585 -4.32 -16.74 -14.84
N ALA A 586 -5.61 -17.07 -14.74
CA ALA A 586 -6.17 -17.68 -13.55
C ALA A 586 -5.81 -19.17 -13.49
N ASP A 587 -4.70 -19.52 -12.82
CA ASP A 587 -4.46 -20.92 -12.42
C ASP A 587 -3.50 -21.06 -11.21
N PHE A 588 -4.00 -20.74 -10.01
CA PHE A 588 -3.46 -21.31 -8.77
C PHE A 588 -4.59 -21.68 -7.78
N PRO A 589 -4.53 -22.84 -7.10
CA PRO A 589 -5.66 -23.33 -6.31
C PRO A 589 -5.95 -22.45 -5.10
N LEU A 590 -7.20 -21.96 -5.04
CA LEU A 590 -7.80 -21.38 -3.85
C LEU A 590 -7.74 -22.39 -2.69
N MET A 591 -7.07 -22.03 -1.59
CA MET A 591 -7.28 -22.69 -0.30
C MET A 591 -8.44 -21.96 0.39
N ASN A 592 -9.55 -22.65 0.59
CA ASN A 592 -10.86 -22.09 0.94
C ASN A 592 -10.86 -20.99 2.02
N SER A 593 -11.45 -19.85 1.66
CA SER A 593 -11.90 -18.81 2.59
C SER A 593 -13.22 -19.20 3.31
N THR A 594 -13.23 -20.36 3.97
CA THR A 594 -14.39 -20.85 4.76
C THR A 594 -14.11 -20.91 6.27
N ALA A 595 -12.89 -20.55 6.72
CA ALA A 595 -12.54 -20.50 8.13
C ALA A 595 -12.92 -19.15 8.78
N SER A 596 -14.22 -18.84 8.82
CA SER A 596 -14.77 -17.75 9.65
C SER A 596 -16.04 -18.16 10.41
N THR A 597 -16.07 -19.41 10.88
CA THR A 597 -16.89 -19.86 12.01
C THR A 597 -15.96 -20.29 13.14
N PRO A 598 -16.05 -19.74 14.36
CA PRO A 598 -15.20 -20.15 15.46
C PRO A 598 -15.63 -21.54 15.97
N SER A 599 -14.83 -22.56 15.70
CA SER A 599 -14.99 -23.91 16.26
C SER A 599 -14.08 -24.16 17.47
N VAL A 600 -13.71 -23.11 18.20
CA VAL A 600 -12.93 -23.17 19.44
C VAL A 600 -13.78 -22.56 20.57
N PRO A 601 -14.01 -23.27 21.68
CA PRO A 601 -14.75 -22.72 22.82
C PRO A 601 -14.09 -21.45 23.40
N PRO A 602 -14.84 -20.53 24.03
CA PRO A 602 -14.28 -19.34 24.62
C PRO A 602 -13.29 -19.69 25.75
N GLY A 603 -12.00 -19.32 25.60
CA GLY A 603 -11.04 -19.41 26.70
C GLY A 603 -9.56 -19.63 26.37
N LEU A 604 -9.15 -19.89 25.12
CA LEU A 604 -7.78 -20.36 24.80
C LEU A 604 -6.97 -19.56 23.75
N SER A 605 -7.39 -18.36 23.36
CA SER A 605 -6.61 -17.44 22.51
C SER A 605 -6.04 -16.24 23.30
N ALA A 606 -5.44 -16.51 24.47
CA ALA A 606 -4.65 -15.52 25.21
C ALA A 606 -3.17 -15.61 24.77
N GLY A 607 -2.78 -14.89 23.70
CA GLY A 607 -1.37 -14.89 23.28
C GLY A 607 -1.02 -14.11 22.01
N GLU A 608 -1.93 -13.98 21.03
CA GLU A 608 -1.70 -13.13 19.86
C GLU A 608 -2.23 -11.71 20.17
N GLU A 609 -1.33 -10.77 20.44
CA GLU A 609 -1.70 -9.36 20.56
C GLU A 609 -2.26 -8.85 19.22
N GLU A 610 -3.46 -8.27 19.21
CA GLU A 610 -4.01 -7.57 18.05
C GLU A 610 -3.14 -6.33 17.75
N VAL A 611 -2.12 -6.49 16.90
CA VAL A 611 -1.15 -5.44 16.58
C VAL A 611 -1.79 -4.35 15.72
N GLY A 612 -2.08 -3.20 16.31
CA GLY A 612 -2.75 -2.10 15.62
C GLY A 612 -1.98 -1.52 14.43
N GLY A 613 -2.65 -1.43 13.29
CA GLY A 613 -2.18 -0.81 12.07
C GLY A 613 -3.16 0.21 11.47
N ALA A 614 -2.77 0.73 10.31
CA ALA A 614 -3.61 1.59 9.48
C ALA A 614 -3.32 1.33 8.00
N TYR A 615 -4.35 1.27 7.17
CA TYR A 615 -4.25 0.98 5.73
C TYR A 615 -5.16 1.91 4.92
N VAL A 616 -4.82 2.19 3.67
CA VAL A 616 -5.62 3.08 2.80
C VAL A 616 -6.32 2.24 1.73
N THR A 617 -7.61 2.48 1.51
CA THR A 617 -8.32 2.02 0.31
C THR A 617 -8.42 3.14 -0.70
N VAL A 618 -8.34 2.78 -2.00
CA VAL A 618 -8.38 3.73 -3.11
C VAL A 618 -9.65 3.49 -3.93
N SER A 619 -10.38 4.56 -4.26
CA SER A 619 -11.50 4.50 -5.19
C SER A 619 -10.97 4.45 -6.63
N GLN A 620 -11.31 3.41 -7.39
CA GLN A 620 -10.94 3.30 -8.80
C GLN A 620 -11.71 4.33 -9.64
N ARG A 621 -13.02 4.50 -9.38
CA ARG A 621 -13.85 5.50 -10.07
C ARG A 621 -13.35 6.92 -9.82
N ALA A 622 -12.98 7.27 -8.59
CA ALA A 622 -12.41 8.58 -8.29
C ALA A 622 -11.05 8.81 -9.00
N ALA A 623 -10.22 7.77 -9.12
CA ALA A 623 -8.93 7.86 -9.82
C ALA A 623 -9.10 8.11 -11.33
N ILE A 624 -10.16 7.56 -11.93
CA ILE A 624 -10.55 7.83 -13.32
C ILE A 624 -11.07 9.28 -13.45
N GLN A 625 -11.89 9.75 -12.51
CA GLN A 625 -12.38 11.14 -12.47
C GLN A 625 -11.24 12.17 -12.35
N GLU A 626 -10.29 11.95 -11.43
CA GLU A 626 -9.13 12.82 -11.24
C GLU A 626 -8.27 12.91 -12.51
N ARG A 627 -8.04 11.78 -13.20
CA ARG A 627 -7.33 11.75 -14.50
C ARG A 627 -8.08 12.49 -15.61
N ALA A 628 -9.41 12.33 -15.68
CA ALA A 628 -10.24 13.02 -16.66
C ALA A 628 -10.22 14.55 -16.45
N ALA A 629 -10.37 15.02 -15.20
CA ALA A 629 -10.28 16.45 -14.88
C ALA A 629 -8.91 17.05 -15.22
N THR A 630 -7.82 16.33 -14.92
CA THR A 630 -6.45 16.77 -15.21
C THR A 630 -6.19 16.89 -16.72
N THR A 631 -6.66 15.93 -17.51
CA THR A 631 -6.57 15.96 -18.98
C THR A 631 -7.27 17.20 -19.55
N THR A 632 -8.52 17.46 -19.16
CA THR A 632 -9.31 18.60 -19.65
C THR A 632 -8.64 19.94 -19.38
N THR A 633 -8.00 20.10 -18.22
CA THR A 633 -7.32 21.35 -17.80
C THR A 633 -6.06 21.63 -18.63
N THR A 634 -5.46 20.60 -19.22
CA THR A 634 -4.24 20.71 -20.05
C THR A 634 -4.58 21.19 -21.48
N THR A 635 -5.79 20.91 -21.96
CA THR A 635 -6.28 21.31 -23.30
C THR A 635 -6.75 22.78 -23.35
N THR A 636 -7.27 23.32 -22.26
CA THR A 636 -7.67 24.75 -22.16
C THR A 636 -6.49 25.71 -21.92
N THR A 637 -5.38 25.23 -21.39
CA THR A 637 -4.16 26.03 -21.19
C THR A 637 -3.26 26.10 -22.43
N THR A 638 -3.46 25.21 -23.41
CA THR A 638 -2.76 25.21 -24.70
C THR A 638 -3.47 26.02 -25.80
N THR A 639 -4.66 26.55 -25.52
CA THR A 639 -5.48 27.33 -26.47
C THR A 639 -5.55 28.84 -26.15
N THR A 640 -4.83 29.31 -25.12
CA THR A 640 -4.78 30.74 -24.71
C THR A 640 -3.43 31.42 -24.94
N THR A 641 -2.45 30.72 -25.54
CA THR A 641 -1.11 31.27 -25.86
C THR A 641 -0.88 31.60 -27.34
N ASP A 642 -1.86 31.38 -28.22
CA ASP A 642 -1.86 31.84 -29.62
C ASP A 642 -2.99 32.86 -29.85
N ARG A 643 -2.76 34.12 -29.44
CA ARG A 643 -3.45 35.30 -29.99
C ARG A 643 -2.75 36.61 -29.68
#